data_AF-A0A6N2S1H1-F1
#
_entry.id   AF-A0A6N2S1H1-F1
#
_cell.length_a   1.000
_cell.length_b   1.000
_cell.length_c   1.000
_cell.angle_alpha   90.00
_cell.angle_beta   90.00
_cell.angle_gamma   90.00
#
_symmetry.space_group_name_H-M   'P 1'
#
loop_
_entity.id
_entity.type
_entity.pdbx_description
1 polymer ?
#
loop_
_entity_poly.entity_id
_entity_poly.type
_entity_poly.pdbx_seq_one_letter_code
_entity_poly.pdbx_strand_id
1 'polypeptide(L)'
;MKKRIISKILTLLVIFSMVFTLLPMNNKIVHAGDSKVNIGDYIYLGTYQGKRIKWRCIGEDSNGKLMLSDQILCKKSYDAKYSGYKNHIRAERGSNRWTESALRHWMNSAGEVDWSNRSVPSAANLDGEDAYDEEQGFLSSFTDSELQCVKTVTQKTYLNNLDADKADGGSSKFDFDANGYHRKLFETLAEATDKWYENTTDQFFLIGPEQLLMGTNNIGLDYMAPDDSYWLRLPCNTGQSYENVARSIGANRITHARANNSNHGVRAAFYLDEDQFHGEVIEGGMSSYFKTGKDTNQFKHIGMRAFISNPVYLNKLVKQCSDFQSKWRMITYFHGEHTGVCHGIALSMCYGNQGYIDFDDITSGAHDYWTLGSPYENSKMKDMILYYQMTQCLDSGRSTYGISKNSGWGNGDLETFLKKFVAEAQYAKRVKKPFVFSFMIPEGGHSVVACGYKKDMDGNHEITIYDENSYHPGSYGGYLTMKVSSDFKSFHFADSNSRFDDVCVEDLWKNLNYYGVDKIYNGGIQTLKMKSRMAASAYQENEQDQTTIQISANKRFRLQNEEGKYLEYDGNNYTGDMKVYSCEQSDWESEHPIWNLRVAASNSFELTKAEEGCQFLCDDNNKGYAVTADGADKVTITSGKIKVEGDNYNLSAAMQSKNSEEGIVEVNAKVQGNSTILDNNTNTSIQFDDKGNNVKVTKYVDFSTDIVNEKEEVKGSDFVVEELDKKDPEIPDQGEDNKGNGNTGNGNGNDISGNNAQSKPEVIKPNIVKPLKLKKQIIKTAKIKTYKAKKLKRKKATFNLKARSLGKAKLTYKVTKYPKKAKKCMTVTKSGKVTLKKKAKKGTYKIRITAAKTSKYQKAVKYVTVKVK
;
A
#
# COMPACT_ATOMS: atom_id res chain seq x y z
N MET A 1 -68.90 36.24 7.61
CA MET A 1 -67.85 35.27 8.02
C MET A 1 -66.75 35.03 6.97
N LYS A 2 -67.05 34.91 5.66
CA LYS A 2 -66.04 34.64 4.62
C LYS A 2 -64.92 35.72 4.46
N LYS A 3 -65.22 37.02 4.59
CA LYS A 3 -64.21 38.10 4.50
C LYS A 3 -63.17 38.10 5.64
N ARG A 4 -63.56 37.69 6.85
CA ARG A 4 -62.64 37.58 8.01
C ARG A 4 -61.70 36.38 7.91
N ILE A 5 -62.12 35.31 7.23
CA ILE A 5 -61.29 34.11 7.00
C ILE A 5 -60.26 34.39 5.90
N ILE A 6 -60.65 35.06 4.82
CA ILE A 6 -59.73 35.42 3.72
C ILE A 6 -58.66 36.40 4.21
N SER A 7 -59.02 37.39 5.05
CA SER A 7 -58.04 38.30 5.63
C SER A 7 -57.05 37.57 6.54
N LYS A 8 -57.49 36.60 7.35
CA LYS A 8 -56.59 35.81 8.21
C LYS A 8 -55.65 34.91 7.41
N ILE A 9 -56.11 34.33 6.29
CA ILE A 9 -55.28 33.52 5.39
C ILE A 9 -54.25 34.39 4.67
N LEU A 10 -54.62 35.60 4.24
CA LEU A 10 -53.69 36.53 3.59
C LEU A 10 -52.63 37.05 4.57
N THR A 11 -53.01 37.35 5.82
CA THR A 11 -52.06 37.73 6.86
C THR A 11 -51.14 36.56 7.24
N LEU A 12 -51.65 35.32 7.28
CA LEU A 12 -50.81 34.15 7.48
C LEU A 12 -49.84 33.91 6.32
N LEU A 13 -50.25 34.11 5.06
CA LEU A 13 -49.37 33.98 3.89
C LEU A 13 -48.27 35.05 3.86
N VAL A 14 -48.58 36.28 4.26
CA VAL A 14 -47.57 37.37 4.36
C VAL A 14 -46.61 37.13 5.53
N ILE A 15 -47.09 36.60 6.66
CA ILE A 15 -46.22 36.18 7.77
C ILE A 15 -45.38 34.97 7.37
N PHE A 16 -45.94 34.01 6.63
CA PHE A 16 -45.22 32.84 6.13
C PHE A 16 -44.16 33.21 5.08
N SER A 17 -44.41 34.23 4.24
CA SER A 17 -43.40 34.75 3.30
C SER A 17 -42.31 35.54 3.99
N MET A 18 -42.62 36.28 5.07
CA MET A 18 -41.61 36.99 5.88
C MET A 18 -40.75 36.03 6.73
N VAL A 19 -41.31 34.90 7.18
CA VAL A 19 -40.56 33.86 7.91
C VAL A 19 -39.61 33.12 6.97
N PHE A 20 -39.94 32.96 5.68
CA PHE A 20 -39.00 32.39 4.68
C PHE A 20 -37.86 33.34 4.30
N THR A 21 -38.01 34.65 4.47
CA THR A 21 -36.90 35.62 4.35
C THR A 21 -36.04 35.74 5.62
N LEU A 22 -36.42 35.07 6.72
CA LEU A 22 -35.76 35.12 8.02
C LEU A 22 -35.27 33.75 8.53
N LEU A 23 -35.44 32.67 7.75
CA LEU A 23 -34.70 31.44 8.00
C LEU A 23 -33.22 31.70 7.67
N PRO A 24 -32.29 31.52 8.61
CA PRO A 24 -30.88 31.53 8.26
C PRO A 24 -30.65 30.34 7.32
N MET A 25 -30.44 30.63 6.03
CA MET A 25 -29.66 29.72 5.21
C MET A 25 -28.33 29.52 5.95
N ASN A 26 -28.00 28.28 6.32
CA ASN A 26 -26.70 27.90 6.88
C ASN A 26 -25.58 28.02 5.82
N ASN A 27 -25.47 29.18 5.17
CA ASN A 27 -24.24 29.64 4.56
C ASN A 27 -23.50 30.41 5.66
N LYS A 28 -22.37 29.86 6.12
CA LYS A 28 -21.46 30.55 7.02
C LYS A 28 -21.10 31.90 6.40
N ILE A 29 -21.59 33.00 6.98
CA ILE A 29 -20.99 34.31 6.76
C ILE A 29 -19.73 34.34 7.61
N VAL A 30 -18.58 34.12 6.98
CA VAL A 30 -17.27 34.43 7.58
C VAL A 30 -17.05 35.93 7.38
N HIS A 31 -16.78 36.65 8.46
CA HIS A 31 -16.46 38.08 8.41
C HIS A 31 -15.31 38.35 7.43
N ALA A 32 -15.54 39.28 6.50
CA ALA A 32 -14.54 39.79 5.57
C ALA A 32 -13.37 40.42 6.35
N GLY A 33 -12.16 39.91 6.15
CA GLY A 33 -10.95 40.48 6.74
C GLY A 33 -9.68 39.64 6.65
N ASP A 34 -9.75 38.30 6.79
CA ASP A 34 -8.54 37.45 6.93
C ASP A 34 -8.64 36.04 6.31
N SER A 35 -9.73 35.70 5.60
CA SER A 35 -9.94 34.34 5.09
C SER A 35 -9.14 34.08 3.80
N LYS A 36 -7.97 33.45 3.95
CA LYS A 36 -7.19 32.89 2.83
C LYS A 36 -7.97 31.79 2.10
N VAL A 37 -7.87 31.75 0.77
CA VAL A 37 -8.57 30.75 -0.06
C VAL A 37 -7.80 29.43 -0.01
N ASN A 38 -8.43 28.37 0.48
CA ASN A 38 -7.82 27.05 0.48
C ASN A 38 -8.22 26.25 -0.76
N ILE A 39 -7.39 25.26 -1.12
CA ILE A 39 -7.75 24.30 -2.16
C ILE A 39 -9.07 23.63 -1.76
N GLY A 40 -10.02 23.60 -2.69
CA GLY A 40 -11.37 23.08 -2.47
C GLY A 40 -12.43 24.18 -2.31
N ASP A 41 -12.04 25.33 -1.75
CA ASP A 41 -12.94 26.45 -1.46
C ASP A 41 -13.52 27.07 -2.73
N TYR A 42 -14.67 27.70 -2.56
CA TYR A 42 -15.34 28.45 -3.61
C TYR A 42 -15.30 29.96 -3.34
N ILE A 43 -15.22 30.72 -4.42
CA ILE A 43 -15.44 32.17 -4.41
C ILE A 43 -16.41 32.55 -5.53
N TYR A 44 -16.93 33.77 -5.46
CA TYR A 44 -17.65 34.39 -6.57
C TYR A 44 -16.88 35.58 -7.10
N LEU A 45 -16.74 35.65 -8.43
CA LEU A 45 -16.08 36.76 -9.11
C LEU A 45 -16.67 36.90 -10.52
N GLY A 46 -17.12 38.10 -10.89
CA GLY A 46 -17.73 38.39 -12.19
C GLY A 46 -19.11 37.79 -12.41
N THR A 47 -19.73 38.18 -13.52
CA THR A 47 -21.04 37.72 -13.96
C THR A 47 -21.05 37.41 -15.46
N TYR A 48 -21.43 36.20 -15.84
CA TYR A 48 -21.60 35.84 -17.25
C TYR A 48 -23.07 35.50 -17.54
N GLN A 49 -23.63 36.08 -18.62
CA GLN A 49 -25.05 35.94 -18.99
C GLN A 49 -26.02 36.20 -17.82
N GLY A 50 -25.75 37.25 -17.03
CA GLY A 50 -26.57 37.65 -15.89
C GLY A 50 -26.45 36.77 -14.65
N LYS A 51 -25.54 35.78 -14.62
CA LYS A 51 -25.31 34.89 -13.46
C LYS A 51 -23.93 35.12 -12.88
N ARG A 52 -23.82 35.20 -11.55
CA ARG A 52 -22.53 35.24 -10.85
C ARG A 52 -21.74 33.97 -11.14
N ILE A 53 -20.46 34.12 -11.45
CA ILE A 53 -19.60 32.97 -11.73
C ILE A 53 -19.06 32.43 -10.42
N LYS A 54 -19.28 31.13 -10.18
CA LYS A 54 -18.72 30.40 -9.05
C LYS A 54 -17.39 29.79 -9.47
N TRP A 55 -16.35 29.97 -8.67
CA TRP A 55 -15.01 29.47 -8.92
C TRP A 55 -14.58 28.55 -7.80
N ARG A 56 -13.90 27.45 -8.13
CA ARG A 56 -13.31 26.54 -7.15
C ARG A 56 -11.80 26.62 -7.19
N CYS A 57 -11.16 26.70 -6.04
CA CYS A 57 -9.70 26.59 -5.95
C CYS A 57 -9.29 25.12 -6.18
N ILE A 58 -8.66 24.83 -7.32
CA ILE A 58 -8.30 23.47 -7.71
C ILE A 58 -6.84 23.11 -7.41
N GLY A 59 -6.03 24.08 -7.03
CA GLY A 59 -4.63 23.86 -6.72
C GLY A 59 -3.86 25.15 -6.47
N GLU A 60 -2.57 25.00 -6.26
CA GLU A 60 -1.65 26.10 -6.00
C GLU A 60 -0.28 25.73 -6.57
N ASP A 61 0.36 26.68 -7.26
CA ASP A 61 1.72 26.57 -7.76
C ASP A 61 2.45 27.92 -7.60
N SER A 62 3.60 28.09 -8.27
CA SER A 62 4.40 29.33 -8.19
C SER A 62 3.66 30.60 -8.63
N ASN A 63 2.56 30.47 -9.37
CA ASN A 63 1.71 31.60 -9.77
C ASN A 63 0.62 31.94 -8.72
N GLY A 64 0.43 31.08 -7.71
CA GLY A 64 -0.56 31.24 -6.63
C GLY A 64 -1.73 30.25 -6.73
N LYS A 65 -2.87 30.61 -6.15
CA LYS A 65 -4.09 29.79 -6.14
C LYS A 65 -4.72 29.73 -7.53
N LEU A 66 -4.86 28.52 -8.07
CA LEU A 66 -5.51 28.29 -9.35
C LEU A 66 -7.02 28.13 -9.15
N MET A 67 -7.78 29.05 -9.72
CA MET A 67 -9.24 29.06 -9.70
C MET A 67 -9.79 28.54 -11.02
N LEU A 68 -10.72 27.59 -10.95
CA LEU A 68 -11.42 27.04 -12.10
C LEU A 68 -12.91 27.30 -11.94
N SER A 69 -13.58 27.77 -12.99
CA SER A 69 -15.05 27.90 -13.01
C SER A 69 -15.69 26.57 -12.60
N ASP A 70 -16.62 26.61 -11.64
CA ASP A 70 -17.24 25.43 -11.06
C ASP A 70 -17.97 24.60 -12.12
N GLN A 71 -18.69 25.30 -13.00
CA GLN A 71 -19.42 24.74 -14.12
C GLN A 71 -18.85 25.22 -15.45
N ILE A 72 -19.19 24.53 -16.53
CA ILE A 72 -19.01 25.03 -17.90
C ILE A 72 -19.86 26.30 -18.07
N LEU A 73 -19.22 27.39 -18.49
CA LEU A 73 -19.88 28.71 -18.57
C LEU A 73 -20.73 28.88 -19.83
N CYS A 74 -20.24 28.36 -20.95
CA CYS A 74 -20.89 28.36 -22.25
C CYS A 74 -20.23 27.33 -23.18
N LYS A 75 -20.82 27.13 -24.35
CA LYS A 75 -20.21 26.40 -25.46
C LYS A 75 -19.67 27.41 -26.47
N LYS A 76 -18.42 27.24 -26.90
CA LYS A 76 -17.75 28.05 -27.92
C LYS A 76 -16.73 27.18 -28.64
N SER A 77 -16.45 27.50 -29.90
CA SER A 77 -15.32 26.87 -30.59
C SER A 77 -14.00 27.33 -29.97
N TYR A 78 -12.96 26.52 -30.12
CA TYR A 78 -11.61 26.91 -29.69
C TYR A 78 -11.03 27.97 -30.63
N ASP A 79 -11.27 27.83 -31.92
CA ASP A 79 -10.84 28.75 -32.96
C ASP A 79 -11.86 28.81 -34.11
N ALA A 80 -11.55 29.49 -35.21
CA ALA A 80 -12.43 29.56 -36.38
C ALA A 80 -11.65 29.46 -37.71
N LYS A 81 -12.36 29.21 -38.81
CA LYS A 81 -11.77 29.25 -40.16
C LYS A 81 -11.11 30.60 -40.43
N TYR A 82 -9.94 30.57 -41.07
CA TYR A 82 -9.22 31.78 -41.44
C TYR A 82 -8.25 31.54 -42.60
N SER A 83 -8.55 32.15 -43.75
CA SER A 83 -7.73 32.02 -44.96
C SER A 83 -6.31 32.57 -44.82
N GLY A 84 -6.03 33.37 -43.76
CA GLY A 84 -4.69 33.85 -43.45
C GLY A 84 -3.75 32.79 -42.88
N TYR A 85 -4.25 31.63 -42.44
CA TYR A 85 -3.39 30.53 -42.00
C TYR A 85 -2.66 29.89 -43.19
N LYS A 86 -1.33 29.77 -43.09
CA LYS A 86 -0.49 29.16 -44.14
C LYS A 86 -0.80 27.68 -44.39
N ASN A 87 -1.30 26.98 -43.39
CA ASN A 87 -1.66 25.58 -43.48
C ASN A 87 -3.13 25.45 -43.92
N HIS A 88 -3.37 24.74 -45.02
CA HIS A 88 -4.72 24.58 -45.59
C HIS A 88 -5.73 23.95 -44.61
N ILE A 89 -5.30 23.02 -43.75
CA ILE A 89 -6.18 22.38 -42.77
C ILE A 89 -6.61 23.39 -41.72
N ARG A 90 -5.69 24.21 -41.20
CA ARG A 90 -6.04 25.31 -40.29
C ARG A 90 -6.93 26.35 -40.95
N ALA A 91 -6.67 26.68 -42.21
CA ALA A 91 -7.50 27.63 -42.93
C ALA A 91 -8.97 27.19 -43.02
N GLU A 92 -9.21 25.88 -43.17
CA GLU A 92 -10.55 25.29 -43.28
C GLU A 92 -11.17 24.84 -41.95
N ARG A 93 -10.39 24.65 -40.88
CA ARG A 93 -10.83 24.00 -39.64
C ARG A 93 -10.39 24.69 -38.34
N GLY A 94 -9.68 25.81 -38.42
CA GLY A 94 -9.11 26.53 -37.29
C GLY A 94 -7.77 25.96 -36.79
N SER A 95 -7.06 26.76 -36.01
CA SER A 95 -5.78 26.46 -35.39
C SER A 95 -5.93 25.81 -34.01
N ASN A 96 -5.13 24.78 -33.74
CA ASN A 96 -4.99 24.20 -32.41
C ASN A 96 -3.92 24.88 -31.53
N ARG A 97 -3.32 25.99 -31.99
CA ARG A 97 -2.32 26.76 -31.26
C ARG A 97 -3.01 27.85 -30.42
N TRP A 98 -2.79 27.86 -29.11
CA TRP A 98 -3.50 28.75 -28.19
C TRP A 98 -3.32 30.23 -28.49
N THR A 99 -2.12 30.65 -28.92
CA THR A 99 -1.87 32.06 -29.27
C THR A 99 -2.68 32.57 -30.45
N GLU A 100 -3.13 31.68 -31.34
CA GLU A 100 -3.95 31.99 -32.53
C GLU A 100 -5.46 31.85 -32.28
N SER A 101 -5.84 31.27 -31.14
CA SER A 101 -7.22 30.92 -30.79
C SER A 101 -8.12 32.16 -30.67
N ALA A 102 -9.20 32.18 -31.45
CA ALA A 102 -10.27 33.14 -31.28
C ALA A 102 -10.85 33.13 -29.85
N LEU A 103 -10.95 31.95 -29.21
CA LEU A 103 -11.41 31.82 -27.83
C LEU A 103 -10.48 32.52 -26.83
N ARG A 104 -9.14 32.36 -26.97
CA ARG A 104 -8.17 33.07 -26.13
C ARG A 104 -8.38 34.59 -26.20
N HIS A 105 -8.57 35.11 -27.40
CA HIS A 105 -8.75 36.54 -27.63
C HIS A 105 -10.03 37.05 -26.97
N TRP A 106 -11.15 36.36 -27.19
CA TRP A 106 -12.40 36.68 -26.49
C TRP A 106 -12.23 36.61 -24.95
N MET A 107 -11.55 35.58 -24.42
CA MET A 107 -11.34 35.42 -22.97
C MET A 107 -10.54 36.56 -22.31
N ASN A 108 -9.70 37.27 -23.07
CA ASN A 108 -8.79 38.30 -22.56
C ASN A 108 -9.04 39.70 -23.15
N SER A 109 -10.26 39.96 -23.63
CA SER A 109 -10.69 41.28 -24.10
C SER A 109 -11.80 41.85 -23.21
N ALA A 110 -11.76 43.17 -23.01
CA ALA A 110 -12.85 43.96 -22.45
C ALA A 110 -13.47 44.81 -23.57
N GLY A 111 -14.81 44.95 -23.56
CA GLY A 111 -15.54 45.59 -24.64
C GLY A 111 -15.55 44.77 -25.93
N GLU A 112 -15.58 45.46 -27.07
CA GLU A 112 -15.56 44.85 -28.40
C GLU A 112 -14.24 44.11 -28.66
N VAL A 113 -14.31 42.91 -29.23
CA VAL A 113 -13.11 42.10 -29.53
C VAL A 113 -12.57 42.49 -30.90
N ASP A 114 -11.30 42.90 -30.97
CA ASP A 114 -10.65 43.20 -32.24
C ASP A 114 -10.32 41.91 -33.01
N TRP A 115 -10.99 41.71 -34.15
CA TRP A 115 -10.76 40.57 -35.06
C TRP A 115 -9.93 40.89 -36.32
N SER A 116 -9.40 42.11 -36.46
CA SER A 116 -8.88 42.66 -37.73
C SER A 116 -7.76 41.89 -38.45
N ASN A 117 -7.09 40.94 -37.79
CA ASN A 117 -6.00 40.13 -38.37
C ASN A 117 -5.97 38.68 -37.87
N ARG A 118 -7.15 38.14 -37.52
CA ARG A 118 -7.27 36.82 -36.90
C ARG A 118 -8.55 36.11 -37.36
N SER A 119 -8.71 34.87 -36.92
CA SER A 119 -9.92 34.07 -37.15
C SER A 119 -11.15 34.77 -36.54
N VAL A 120 -12.17 35.02 -37.37
CA VAL A 120 -13.44 35.60 -36.93
C VAL A 120 -14.41 34.45 -36.63
N PRO A 121 -14.90 34.28 -35.39
CA PRO A 121 -15.77 33.17 -34.99
C PRO A 121 -17.25 33.41 -35.36
N SER A 122 -17.48 33.75 -36.63
CA SER A 122 -18.82 33.92 -37.20
C SER A 122 -19.45 32.59 -37.62
N ALA A 123 -20.77 32.54 -37.77
CA ALA A 123 -21.48 31.32 -38.15
C ALA A 123 -20.95 30.67 -39.45
N ALA A 124 -20.43 31.46 -40.39
CA ALA A 124 -19.81 30.94 -41.63
C ALA A 124 -18.48 30.21 -41.39
N ASN A 125 -17.75 30.62 -40.34
CA ASN A 125 -16.41 30.15 -40.03
C ASN A 125 -16.39 29.00 -39.01
N LEU A 126 -17.52 28.69 -38.39
CA LEU A 126 -17.66 27.63 -37.38
C LEU A 126 -18.30 26.35 -37.95
N ASP A 127 -18.19 25.27 -37.18
CA ASP A 127 -18.89 24.01 -37.36
C ASP A 127 -19.85 23.82 -36.17
N GLY A 128 -21.01 24.50 -36.26
CA GLY A 128 -22.07 24.58 -35.24
C GLY A 128 -22.71 25.98 -35.18
N GLU A 129 -23.65 26.20 -34.25
CA GLU A 129 -24.52 27.40 -34.21
C GLU A 129 -24.01 28.51 -33.27
N ASP A 130 -23.06 28.23 -32.38
CA ASP A 130 -22.59 29.19 -31.35
C ASP A 130 -21.50 30.15 -31.86
N ALA A 131 -21.85 31.02 -32.81
CA ALA A 131 -21.02 32.16 -33.22
C ALA A 131 -20.88 33.18 -32.09
N TYR A 132 -19.72 33.84 -32.00
CA TYR A 132 -19.43 34.79 -30.92
C TYR A 132 -18.57 35.99 -31.37
N ASP A 133 -18.60 36.29 -32.66
CA ASP A 133 -17.90 37.43 -33.25
C ASP A 133 -18.51 38.78 -32.85
N GLU A 134 -19.81 38.83 -32.56
CA GLU A 134 -20.53 40.01 -32.07
C GLU A 134 -20.59 40.10 -30.53
N GLU A 135 -20.12 39.08 -29.81
CA GLU A 135 -20.10 39.10 -28.34
C GLU A 135 -19.00 40.01 -27.82
N GLN A 136 -19.32 40.77 -26.76
CA GLN A 136 -18.30 41.47 -25.99
C GLN A 136 -17.32 40.46 -25.38
N GLY A 137 -16.06 40.88 -25.23
CA GLY A 137 -15.01 40.07 -24.63
C GLY A 137 -15.34 39.68 -23.19
N PHE A 138 -14.85 38.53 -22.76
CA PHE A 138 -15.18 37.93 -21.47
C PHE A 138 -14.84 38.82 -20.28
N LEU A 139 -13.82 39.67 -20.37
CA LEU A 139 -13.45 40.58 -19.28
C LEU A 139 -14.52 41.65 -19.02
N SER A 140 -15.41 41.92 -19.98
CA SER A 140 -16.58 42.80 -19.80
C SER A 140 -17.58 42.25 -18.78
N SER A 141 -17.42 40.99 -18.38
CA SER A 141 -18.20 40.31 -17.35
C SER A 141 -17.73 40.63 -15.92
N PHE A 142 -16.69 41.46 -15.76
CA PHE A 142 -16.05 41.77 -14.48
C PHE A 142 -15.95 43.28 -14.26
N THR A 143 -15.98 43.70 -13.01
CA THR A 143 -15.63 45.08 -12.65
C THR A 143 -14.10 45.25 -12.56
N ASP A 144 -13.61 46.49 -12.60
CA ASP A 144 -12.18 46.79 -12.42
C ASP A 144 -11.62 46.23 -11.10
N SER A 145 -12.39 46.31 -10.01
CA SER A 145 -11.99 45.76 -8.70
C SER A 145 -11.92 44.23 -8.72
N GLU A 146 -12.80 43.57 -9.46
CA GLU A 146 -12.77 42.11 -9.60
C GLU A 146 -11.57 41.67 -10.46
N LEU A 147 -11.23 42.43 -11.51
CA LEU A 147 -10.06 42.16 -12.35
C LEU A 147 -8.74 42.38 -11.60
N GLN A 148 -8.70 43.25 -10.58
CA GLN A 148 -7.54 43.36 -9.68
C GLN A 148 -7.29 42.09 -8.86
N CYS A 149 -8.31 41.27 -8.62
CA CYS A 149 -8.17 39.96 -7.97
C CYS A 149 -7.57 38.90 -8.92
N VAL A 150 -7.37 39.21 -10.20
CA VAL A 150 -6.93 38.26 -11.23
C VAL A 150 -5.50 38.56 -11.66
N LYS A 151 -4.58 37.63 -11.41
CA LYS A 151 -3.18 37.79 -11.83
C LYS A 151 -3.03 37.57 -13.33
N THR A 152 -2.28 38.47 -13.96
CA THR A 152 -1.70 38.24 -15.28
C THR A 152 -0.48 37.32 -15.13
N VAL A 153 -0.52 36.14 -15.74
CA VAL A 153 0.52 35.13 -15.58
C VAL A 153 1.06 34.66 -16.93
N THR A 154 2.35 34.34 -16.96
CA THR A 154 3.00 33.70 -18.11
C THR A 154 3.07 32.19 -17.88
N GLN A 155 2.54 31.42 -18.83
CA GLN A 155 2.42 29.97 -18.72
C GLN A 155 2.89 29.26 -19.98
N LYS A 156 3.32 28.01 -19.82
CA LYS A 156 3.69 27.16 -20.95
C LYS A 156 2.45 26.61 -21.63
N THR A 157 2.44 26.69 -22.95
CA THR A 157 1.48 26.00 -23.83
C THR A 157 2.24 25.10 -24.77
N TYR A 158 1.87 23.81 -24.81
CA TYR A 158 2.54 22.85 -25.66
C TYR A 158 2.27 23.09 -27.14
N LEU A 159 3.28 22.78 -27.95
CA LEU A 159 3.24 22.95 -29.40
C LEU A 159 3.30 21.60 -30.13
N ASN A 160 2.68 21.58 -31.30
CA ASN A 160 2.82 20.50 -32.26
C ASN A 160 4.09 20.71 -33.13
N ASN A 161 4.28 19.84 -34.12
CA ASN A 161 5.43 19.93 -35.02
C ASN A 161 5.34 21.00 -36.12
N LEU A 162 4.14 21.50 -36.46
CA LEU A 162 3.97 22.61 -37.39
C LEU A 162 4.47 23.93 -36.79
N ASP A 163 4.28 24.11 -35.47
CA ASP A 163 4.63 25.34 -34.76
C ASP A 163 5.99 25.26 -34.05
N ALA A 164 6.82 24.26 -34.38
CA ALA A 164 8.10 24.05 -33.71
C ALA A 164 9.06 25.26 -33.84
N ASP A 165 8.94 26.04 -34.92
CA ASP A 165 9.71 27.27 -35.14
C ASP A 165 9.25 28.44 -34.24
N LYS A 166 8.13 28.28 -33.54
CA LYS A 166 7.58 29.24 -32.57
C LYS A 166 7.90 28.89 -31.12
N ALA A 167 8.58 27.78 -30.88
CA ALA A 167 8.86 27.31 -29.53
C ALA A 167 9.85 28.23 -28.80
N ASP A 168 9.50 28.65 -27.60
CA ASP A 168 10.40 29.35 -26.67
C ASP A 168 11.38 28.39 -25.97
N GLY A 169 11.07 27.09 -25.99
CA GLY A 169 11.93 26.05 -25.43
C GLY A 169 11.47 24.63 -25.77
N GLY A 170 12.26 23.65 -25.31
CA GLY A 170 12.07 22.23 -25.60
C GLY A 170 12.77 21.76 -26.88
N SER A 171 13.01 20.45 -27.01
CA SER A 171 13.71 19.86 -28.15
C SER A 171 12.89 18.89 -29.00
N SER A 172 11.66 18.56 -28.56
CA SER A 172 10.83 17.56 -29.24
C SER A 172 9.34 17.88 -29.20
N LYS A 173 8.58 17.34 -30.15
CA LYS A 173 7.11 17.48 -30.18
C LYS A 173 6.45 16.87 -28.93
N PHE A 174 5.38 17.52 -28.46
CA PHE A 174 4.47 16.93 -27.48
C PHE A 174 3.53 15.95 -28.20
N ASP A 175 3.86 14.67 -28.23
CA ASP A 175 3.07 13.66 -28.96
C ASP A 175 1.94 13.14 -28.06
N PHE A 176 0.77 13.77 -28.14
CA PHE A 176 -0.41 13.35 -27.42
C PHE A 176 -1.52 12.89 -28.35
N ASP A 177 -1.88 11.61 -28.23
CA ASP A 177 -3.04 11.01 -28.86
C ASP A 177 -4.21 11.06 -27.87
N ALA A 178 -5.13 11.99 -28.11
CA ALA A 178 -6.32 12.17 -27.30
C ALA A 178 -7.39 11.10 -27.64
N ASN A 179 -7.04 9.83 -27.50
CA ASN A 179 -7.97 8.70 -27.61
C ASN A 179 -7.73 7.74 -26.45
N GLY A 180 -8.03 8.20 -25.23
CA GLY A 180 -7.77 7.40 -24.05
C GLY A 180 -8.23 8.00 -22.73
N TYR A 181 -7.83 7.33 -21.65
CA TYR A 181 -8.10 7.74 -20.29
C TYR A 181 -7.14 8.85 -19.84
N HIS A 182 -7.55 9.69 -18.87
CA HIS A 182 -6.68 10.72 -18.30
C HIS A 182 -5.34 10.16 -17.80
N ARG A 183 -5.32 8.90 -17.33
CA ARG A 183 -4.09 8.18 -16.92
C ARG A 183 -3.00 8.23 -18.00
N LYS A 184 -3.35 8.03 -19.28
CA LYS A 184 -2.37 8.05 -20.38
C LYS A 184 -1.75 9.44 -20.58
N LEU A 185 -2.55 10.49 -20.43
CA LEU A 185 -2.05 11.87 -20.45
C LEU A 185 -1.05 12.07 -19.31
N PHE A 186 -1.40 11.66 -18.09
CA PHE A 186 -0.53 11.84 -16.92
C PHE A 186 0.77 11.03 -17.00
N GLU A 187 0.73 9.83 -17.55
CA GLU A 187 1.93 9.04 -17.88
C GLU A 187 2.82 9.78 -18.89
N THR A 188 2.20 10.34 -19.94
CA THR A 188 2.92 11.12 -20.97
C THR A 188 3.56 12.38 -20.37
N LEU A 189 2.86 13.08 -19.47
CA LEU A 189 3.39 14.25 -18.76
C LEU A 189 4.58 13.90 -17.87
N ALA A 190 4.52 12.78 -17.15
CA ALA A 190 5.62 12.34 -16.29
C ALA A 190 6.93 12.08 -17.08
N GLU A 191 6.81 11.78 -18.37
CA GLU A 191 7.94 11.57 -19.29
C GLU A 191 8.30 12.82 -20.12
N ALA A 192 7.49 13.89 -20.07
CA ALA A 192 7.55 15.06 -20.94
C ALA A 192 8.46 16.18 -20.42
N THR A 193 9.74 15.91 -20.15
CA THR A 193 10.65 16.96 -19.64
C THR A 193 11.23 17.90 -20.71
N ASP A 194 11.10 17.57 -22.00
CA ASP A 194 11.80 18.27 -23.10
C ASP A 194 10.89 18.45 -24.33
N LYS A 195 9.69 19.00 -24.09
CA LYS A 195 8.65 19.18 -25.11
C LYS A 195 8.56 20.64 -25.55
N TRP A 196 8.32 20.87 -26.83
CA TRP A 196 8.16 22.22 -27.38
C TRP A 196 6.99 22.94 -26.71
N TYR A 197 7.25 24.16 -26.29
CA TYR A 197 6.24 25.03 -25.72
C TYR A 197 6.44 26.47 -26.18
N GLU A 198 5.36 27.23 -26.19
CA GLU A 198 5.36 28.69 -26.23
C GLU A 198 4.90 29.23 -24.88
N ASN A 199 5.44 30.38 -24.48
CA ASN A 199 4.96 31.11 -23.31
C ASN A 199 3.81 32.02 -23.71
N THR A 200 2.70 31.92 -23.00
CA THR A 200 1.52 32.77 -23.17
C THR A 200 1.23 33.54 -21.90
N THR A 201 1.10 34.86 -22.02
CA THR A 201 0.74 35.76 -20.91
C THR A 201 -0.74 36.09 -21.00
N ASP A 202 -1.51 35.66 -20.01
CA ASP A 202 -2.97 35.73 -19.98
C ASP A 202 -3.47 36.05 -18.56
N GLN A 203 -4.64 36.69 -18.44
CA GLN A 203 -5.39 36.78 -17.18
C GLN A 203 -6.30 35.56 -17.01
N PHE A 204 -7.08 35.25 -18.06
CA PHE A 204 -7.95 34.08 -18.10
C PHE A 204 -7.50 33.11 -19.19
N PHE A 205 -7.58 31.82 -18.90
CA PHE A 205 -7.12 30.77 -19.80
C PHE A 205 -7.91 29.48 -19.62
N LEU A 206 -7.76 28.56 -20.56
CA LEU A 206 -8.14 27.16 -20.38
C LEU A 206 -7.01 26.42 -19.68
N ILE A 207 -7.35 25.47 -18.80
CA ILE A 207 -6.33 24.70 -18.08
C ILE A 207 -5.49 23.84 -19.03
N GLY A 208 -4.19 23.84 -18.80
CA GLY A 208 -3.23 22.94 -19.41
C GLY A 208 -3.18 21.57 -18.72
N PRO A 209 -2.40 20.63 -19.26
CA PRO A 209 -2.37 19.26 -18.76
C PRO A 209 -1.73 19.12 -17.36
N GLU A 210 -0.78 19.96 -16.98
CA GLU A 210 -0.22 20.01 -15.61
C GLU A 210 -1.26 20.47 -14.60
N GLN A 211 -2.04 21.49 -14.96
CA GLN A 211 -3.10 22.04 -14.11
C GLN A 211 -4.27 21.05 -14.00
N LEU A 212 -4.57 20.32 -15.06
CA LEU A 212 -5.52 19.21 -15.04
C LEU A 212 -5.07 18.08 -14.10
N LEU A 213 -3.79 17.68 -14.14
CA LEU A 213 -3.22 16.70 -13.21
C LEU A 213 -3.28 17.21 -11.77
N MET A 214 -2.88 18.46 -11.54
CA MET A 214 -2.96 19.10 -10.22
C MET A 214 -4.39 19.11 -9.69
N GLY A 215 -5.35 19.60 -10.46
CA GLY A 215 -6.77 19.61 -10.10
C GLY A 215 -7.31 18.20 -9.84
N THR A 216 -6.92 17.21 -10.66
CA THR A 216 -7.32 15.81 -10.48
C THR A 216 -6.81 15.23 -9.16
N ASN A 217 -5.55 15.51 -8.81
CA ASN A 217 -4.95 15.08 -7.55
C ASN A 217 -5.56 15.79 -6.33
N ASN A 218 -6.04 17.02 -6.53
CA ASN A 218 -6.48 17.87 -5.43
C ASN A 218 -7.97 17.79 -5.13
N ILE A 219 -8.80 17.75 -6.17
CA ILE A 219 -10.27 17.87 -6.10
C ILE A 219 -10.97 16.60 -6.60
N GLY A 220 -10.24 15.72 -7.28
CA GLY A 220 -10.77 14.47 -7.80
C GLY A 220 -11.14 14.55 -9.28
N LEU A 221 -11.09 13.38 -9.92
CA LEU A 221 -11.25 13.25 -11.36
C LEU A 221 -12.68 13.49 -11.83
N ASP A 222 -13.68 13.09 -11.04
CA ASP A 222 -15.09 13.27 -11.41
C ASP A 222 -15.45 14.75 -11.54
N TYR A 223 -14.85 15.61 -10.70
CA TYR A 223 -14.99 17.06 -10.81
C TYR A 223 -14.22 17.66 -11.99
N MET A 224 -13.07 17.08 -12.33
CA MET A 224 -12.24 17.52 -13.45
C MET A 224 -12.70 16.93 -14.79
N ALA A 225 -13.57 15.93 -14.80
CA ALA A 225 -14.10 15.27 -15.98
C ALA A 225 -15.62 15.12 -15.86
N PRO A 226 -16.36 16.26 -15.87
CA PRO A 226 -17.82 16.23 -15.84
C PRO A 226 -18.37 15.55 -17.10
N ASP A 227 -19.65 15.16 -17.06
CA ASP A 227 -20.30 14.45 -18.18
C ASP A 227 -20.22 15.25 -19.49
N ASP A 228 -20.39 16.58 -19.40
CA ASP A 228 -20.24 17.49 -20.52
C ASP A 228 -18.77 17.76 -20.87
N SER A 229 -18.50 17.81 -22.17
CA SER A 229 -17.15 18.05 -22.68
C SER A 229 -16.70 19.50 -22.53
N TYR A 230 -15.44 19.75 -22.16
CA TYR A 230 -14.84 21.09 -22.17
C TYR A 230 -13.41 21.09 -22.73
N TRP A 231 -13.02 22.22 -23.31
CA TRP A 231 -11.71 22.39 -23.96
C TRP A 231 -10.55 22.42 -22.97
N LEU A 232 -9.40 21.87 -23.39
CA LEU A 232 -8.11 22.02 -22.73
C LEU A 232 -7.19 22.89 -23.58
N ARG A 233 -6.25 23.58 -22.95
CA ARG A 233 -5.16 24.29 -23.65
C ARG A 233 -4.07 23.31 -24.08
N LEU A 234 -4.43 22.35 -24.93
CA LEU A 234 -3.53 21.28 -25.36
C LEU A 234 -3.81 20.84 -26.81
N PRO A 235 -2.85 20.98 -27.74
CA PRO A 235 -3.00 20.44 -29.07
C PRO A 235 -2.95 18.91 -29.07
N CYS A 236 -3.68 18.27 -29.99
CA CYS A 236 -3.69 16.82 -30.18
C CYS A 236 -3.10 16.45 -31.55
N ASN A 237 -2.15 15.51 -31.57
CA ASN A 237 -1.30 15.22 -32.73
C ASN A 237 -1.68 13.93 -33.47
N THR A 238 -2.98 13.64 -33.60
CA THR A 238 -3.51 12.43 -34.25
C THR A 238 -3.50 12.53 -35.78
N GLY A 239 -2.37 12.21 -36.42
CA GLY A 239 -2.23 12.24 -37.90
C GLY A 239 -1.74 13.60 -38.43
N GLN A 240 -2.29 14.10 -39.55
CA GLN A 240 -2.01 15.45 -40.09
C GLN A 240 -2.84 16.55 -39.40
N SER A 241 -3.15 16.42 -38.11
CA SER A 241 -4.21 17.22 -37.50
C SER A 241 -3.71 18.46 -36.73
N TYR A 242 -3.48 19.54 -37.48
CA TYR A 242 -3.12 20.87 -36.94
C TYR A 242 -4.33 21.70 -36.46
N GLU A 243 -5.51 21.11 -36.52
CA GLU A 243 -6.81 21.63 -36.12
C GLU A 243 -7.34 20.95 -34.86
N ASN A 244 -6.77 19.83 -34.42
CA ASN A 244 -7.32 19.06 -33.30
C ASN A 244 -6.83 19.58 -31.95
N VAL A 245 -7.79 19.83 -31.04
CA VAL A 245 -7.58 20.29 -29.67
C VAL A 245 -8.12 19.24 -28.71
N ALA A 246 -7.40 18.99 -27.62
CA ALA A 246 -7.85 18.06 -26.58
C ALA A 246 -9.03 18.63 -25.79
N ARG A 247 -9.96 17.75 -25.41
CA ARG A 247 -11.11 18.06 -24.57
C ARG A 247 -11.27 16.97 -23.50
N SER A 248 -11.57 17.39 -22.28
CA SER A 248 -11.99 16.49 -21.21
C SER A 248 -13.46 16.14 -21.43
N ILE A 249 -13.83 14.88 -21.22
CA ILE A 249 -15.21 14.39 -21.29
C ILE A 249 -15.47 13.43 -20.11
N GLY A 250 -16.76 13.16 -19.84
CA GLY A 250 -17.19 12.23 -18.81
C GLY A 250 -16.57 10.82 -18.90
N ALA A 251 -16.77 10.03 -17.85
CA ALA A 251 -16.18 8.69 -17.71
C ALA A 251 -14.64 8.67 -17.81
N ASN A 252 -13.98 9.71 -17.29
CA ASN A 252 -12.52 9.80 -17.20
C ASN A 252 -11.81 9.70 -18.57
N ARG A 253 -12.36 10.33 -19.62
CA ARG A 253 -11.77 10.28 -20.96
C ARG A 253 -11.26 11.64 -21.41
N ILE A 254 -10.19 11.60 -22.18
CA ILE A 254 -9.72 12.74 -22.97
C ILE A 254 -9.87 12.36 -24.42
N THR A 255 -10.60 13.20 -25.15
CA THR A 255 -10.78 13.07 -26.60
C THR A 255 -10.27 14.32 -27.31
N HIS A 256 -10.39 14.36 -28.63
CA HIS A 256 -10.11 15.58 -29.40
C HIS A 256 -11.32 15.98 -30.23
N ALA A 257 -11.34 17.24 -30.62
CA ALA A 257 -12.22 17.78 -31.64
C ALA A 257 -11.50 18.87 -32.44
N ARG A 258 -12.05 19.17 -33.62
CA ARG A 258 -11.58 20.26 -34.47
C ARG A 258 -11.78 21.60 -33.77
N ALA A 259 -10.82 22.51 -33.93
CA ALA A 259 -10.79 23.79 -33.25
C ALA A 259 -12.03 24.64 -33.57
N ASN A 260 -12.56 24.56 -34.80
CA ASN A 260 -13.77 25.28 -35.21
C ASN A 260 -15.10 24.64 -34.80
N ASN A 261 -15.11 23.52 -34.09
CA ASN A 261 -16.33 22.89 -33.59
C ASN A 261 -16.85 23.64 -32.35
N SER A 262 -18.07 24.16 -32.38
CA SER A 262 -18.59 24.97 -31.28
C SER A 262 -19.31 24.20 -30.17
N ASN A 263 -19.43 22.87 -30.26
CA ASN A 263 -20.23 22.06 -29.32
C ASN A 263 -19.57 21.77 -27.95
N HIS A 264 -18.48 22.46 -27.59
CA HIS A 264 -17.66 22.14 -26.42
C HIS A 264 -17.59 23.29 -25.43
N GLY A 265 -17.56 22.91 -24.16
CA GLY A 265 -17.65 23.83 -23.05
C GLY A 265 -16.39 24.65 -22.81
N VAL A 266 -16.59 25.86 -22.29
CA VAL A 266 -15.55 26.73 -21.73
C VAL A 266 -15.59 26.62 -20.21
N ARG A 267 -14.57 25.98 -19.63
CA ARG A 267 -14.22 26.15 -18.21
C ARG A 267 -13.04 27.09 -18.11
N ALA A 268 -13.33 28.37 -17.89
CA ALA A 268 -12.31 29.38 -17.65
C ALA A 268 -11.56 29.12 -16.34
N ALA A 269 -10.28 29.47 -16.33
CA ALA A 269 -9.41 29.44 -15.16
C ALA A 269 -8.57 30.72 -15.06
N PHE A 270 -8.14 31.06 -13.85
CA PHE A 270 -7.24 32.16 -13.56
C PHE A 270 -6.44 31.91 -12.28
N TYR A 271 -5.40 32.71 -12.02
CA TYR A 271 -4.71 32.71 -10.73
C TYR A 271 -5.17 33.87 -9.86
N LEU A 272 -5.59 33.58 -8.63
CA LEU A 272 -6.09 34.57 -7.68
C LEU A 272 -4.95 35.40 -7.10
N ASP A 273 -5.15 36.72 -7.08
CA ASP A 273 -4.43 37.64 -6.22
C ASP A 273 -5.12 37.73 -4.86
N GLU A 274 -4.67 36.88 -3.92
CA GLU A 274 -5.23 36.80 -2.58
C GLU A 274 -5.09 38.13 -1.81
N ASP A 275 -4.09 38.96 -2.12
CA ASP A 275 -3.87 40.24 -1.44
C ASP A 275 -4.90 41.30 -1.86
N GLN A 276 -5.47 41.16 -3.07
CA GLN A 276 -6.51 42.04 -3.60
C GLN A 276 -7.93 41.49 -3.35
N PHE A 277 -8.05 40.22 -2.94
CA PHE A 277 -9.34 39.58 -2.75
C PHE A 277 -9.88 39.78 -1.33
N HIS A 278 -10.96 40.57 -1.23
CA HIS A 278 -11.68 40.81 0.03
C HIS A 278 -13.11 40.23 0.03
N GLY A 279 -13.39 39.31 -0.90
CA GLY A 279 -14.71 38.70 -1.08
C GLY A 279 -15.01 37.53 -0.14
N GLU A 280 -16.23 37.03 -0.22
CA GLU A 280 -16.68 35.86 0.55
C GLU A 280 -15.99 34.58 0.05
N VAL A 281 -15.40 33.81 0.98
CA VAL A 281 -14.89 32.47 0.75
C VAL A 281 -15.90 31.46 1.30
N ILE A 282 -16.42 30.60 0.42
CA ILE A 282 -17.34 29.54 0.77
C ILE A 282 -16.52 28.27 0.94
N GLU A 283 -16.55 27.73 2.16
CA GLU A 283 -15.86 26.48 2.49
C GLU A 283 -16.35 25.38 1.55
N GLY A 284 -15.50 25.01 0.60
CA GLY A 284 -15.84 24.03 -0.40
C GLY A 284 -15.50 22.68 0.17
N GLY A 285 -16.51 22.01 0.74
CA GLY A 285 -16.36 20.76 1.47
C GLY A 285 -15.31 19.85 0.83
N MET A 286 -14.11 19.82 1.43
CA MET A 286 -13.15 18.75 1.20
C MET A 286 -13.58 17.61 2.12
N SER A 287 -14.66 16.91 1.78
CA SER A 287 -15.09 15.73 2.52
C SER A 287 -14.22 14.55 2.10
N SER A 288 -13.10 14.42 2.81
CA SER A 288 -12.09 13.37 2.73
C SER A 288 -11.18 13.38 1.50
N TYR A 289 -9.88 13.20 1.73
CA TYR A 289 -8.89 12.88 0.68
C TYR A 289 -8.97 11.38 0.28
N PHE A 290 -10.04 10.71 0.68
CA PHE A 290 -10.36 9.32 0.41
C PHE A 290 -11.55 9.27 -0.54
N LYS A 291 -11.47 8.46 -1.58
CA LYS A 291 -12.49 8.38 -2.63
C LYS A 291 -13.53 7.36 -2.25
N THR A 292 -14.79 7.76 -2.32
CA THR A 292 -15.94 6.90 -2.11
C THR A 292 -16.32 6.23 -3.41
N GLY A 293 -16.34 4.90 -3.41
CA GLY A 293 -17.13 4.15 -4.37
C GLY A 293 -18.36 3.62 -3.67
N LYS A 294 -19.35 3.17 -4.46
CA LYS A 294 -20.43 2.33 -3.92
C LYS A 294 -19.79 1.02 -3.49
N ASP A 295 -19.75 0.76 -2.18
CA ASP A 295 -19.16 -0.47 -1.68
C ASP A 295 -20.01 -1.67 -2.15
N THR A 296 -19.40 -2.56 -2.91
CA THR A 296 -19.99 -3.84 -3.34
C THR A 296 -19.39 -5.02 -2.58
N ASN A 297 -18.46 -4.76 -1.67
CA ASN A 297 -17.73 -5.77 -0.93
C ASN A 297 -18.58 -6.25 0.24
N GLN A 298 -19.34 -7.31 0.02
CA GLN A 298 -19.96 -8.05 1.12
C GLN A 298 -18.88 -8.95 1.72
N PHE A 299 -18.12 -8.50 2.72
CA PHE A 299 -17.49 -9.42 3.67
C PHE A 299 -18.51 -9.58 4.80
N LYS A 300 -19.32 -10.63 4.79
CA LYS A 300 -20.19 -10.88 5.94
C LYS A 300 -19.30 -11.19 7.13
N HIS A 301 -19.42 -10.41 8.20
CA HIS A 301 -18.87 -10.70 9.53
C HIS A 301 -19.33 -12.06 10.10
N ILE A 302 -20.25 -12.76 9.43
CA ILE A 302 -20.74 -14.08 9.80
C ILE A 302 -19.67 -15.13 9.50
N GLY A 303 -18.74 -15.33 10.44
CA GLY A 303 -18.09 -16.61 10.75
C GLY A 303 -17.31 -17.34 9.64
N MET A 304 -17.12 -16.75 8.46
CA MET A 304 -16.32 -17.38 7.40
C MET A 304 -14.84 -17.25 7.69
N ARG A 305 -14.38 -18.24 8.43
CA ARG A 305 -13.00 -18.64 8.61
C ARG A 305 -12.25 -18.67 7.27
N ALA A 306 -11.23 -17.82 7.11
CA ALA A 306 -10.47 -17.69 5.88
C ALA A 306 -8.96 -17.78 6.12
N PHE A 307 -8.25 -18.50 5.27
CA PHE A 307 -6.78 -18.65 5.32
C PHE A 307 -6.14 -18.13 4.03
N ILE A 308 -4.88 -17.69 4.11
CA ILE A 308 -4.09 -17.29 2.94
C ILE A 308 -3.76 -18.55 2.13
N SER A 309 -4.36 -18.66 0.95
CA SER A 309 -4.16 -19.83 0.08
C SER A 309 -2.86 -19.75 -0.73
N ASN A 310 -2.33 -18.54 -0.92
CA ASN A 310 -1.11 -18.30 -1.68
C ASN A 310 0.16 -18.45 -0.82
N PRO A 311 0.97 -19.51 -1.03
CA PRO A 311 2.20 -19.72 -0.25
C PRO A 311 3.27 -18.65 -0.47
N VAL A 312 3.15 -17.83 -1.53
CA VAL A 312 4.04 -16.68 -1.74
C VAL A 312 3.77 -15.59 -0.70
N TYR A 313 2.51 -15.34 -0.35
CA TYR A 313 2.15 -14.33 0.64
C TYR A 313 2.52 -14.76 2.05
N LEU A 314 2.28 -16.02 2.40
CA LEU A 314 2.78 -16.61 3.64
C LEU A 314 4.30 -16.43 3.74
N ASN A 315 5.08 -16.98 2.81
CA ASN A 315 6.54 -16.82 2.84
C ASN A 315 7.01 -15.36 2.84
N LYS A 316 6.24 -14.43 2.25
CA LYS A 316 6.55 -13.00 2.29
C LYS A 316 6.36 -12.42 3.69
N LEU A 317 5.30 -12.78 4.41
CA LEU A 317 5.05 -12.34 5.80
C LEU A 317 6.18 -12.79 6.75
N VAL A 318 6.58 -14.08 6.72
CA VAL A 318 7.69 -14.56 7.58
C VAL A 318 9.03 -13.90 7.21
N LYS A 319 9.25 -13.56 5.94
CA LYS A 319 10.46 -12.84 5.50
C LYS A 319 10.46 -11.36 5.88
N GLN A 320 9.30 -10.80 6.17
CA GLN A 320 9.16 -9.41 6.61
C GLN A 320 9.30 -9.26 8.13
N CYS A 321 9.18 -10.34 8.89
CA CYS A 321 9.48 -10.35 10.32
C CYS A 321 10.98 -10.05 10.54
N SER A 322 11.29 -8.93 11.18
CA SER A 322 12.68 -8.59 11.54
C SER A 322 13.12 -9.18 12.89
N ASP A 323 12.17 -9.38 13.81
CA ASP A 323 12.41 -9.99 15.12
C ASP A 323 11.92 -11.45 15.21
N PHE A 324 12.43 -12.18 16.20
CA PHE A 324 12.09 -13.58 16.43
C PHE A 324 10.62 -13.76 16.84
N GLN A 325 10.12 -12.90 17.73
CA GLN A 325 8.79 -13.00 18.30
C GLN A 325 7.73 -12.98 17.19
N SER A 326 7.82 -12.00 16.30
CA SER A 326 6.93 -11.84 15.14
C SER A 326 7.02 -13.04 14.21
N LYS A 327 8.24 -13.54 13.94
CA LYS A 327 8.46 -14.73 13.10
C LYS A 327 7.87 -15.99 13.73
N TRP A 328 8.11 -16.22 15.02
CA TRP A 328 7.61 -17.37 15.76
C TRP A 328 6.09 -17.40 15.76
N ARG A 329 5.45 -16.26 16.03
CA ARG A 329 3.99 -16.15 16.05
C ARG A 329 3.39 -16.32 14.65
N MET A 330 4.03 -15.77 13.63
CA MET A 330 3.68 -16.00 12.23
C MET A 330 3.72 -17.48 11.85
N ILE A 331 4.67 -18.24 12.40
CA ILE A 331 4.87 -19.66 12.13
C ILE A 331 3.92 -20.58 12.94
N THR A 332 3.51 -20.16 14.13
CA THR A 332 2.79 -21.05 15.06
C THR A 332 1.29 -20.80 15.09
N TYR A 333 0.87 -19.54 15.08
CA TYR A 333 -0.53 -19.17 15.31
C TYR A 333 -1.23 -18.71 14.04
N PHE A 334 -0.50 -18.12 13.10
CA PHE A 334 -1.10 -17.40 11.96
C PHE A 334 -1.30 -18.21 10.69
N HIS A 335 -1.03 -19.51 10.73
CA HIS A 335 -1.31 -20.45 9.64
C HIS A 335 -2.79 -20.89 9.57
N GLY A 336 -3.56 -20.60 10.61
CA GLY A 336 -4.95 -21.03 10.76
C GLY A 336 -5.96 -20.17 9.99
N GLU A 337 -7.22 -20.46 10.25
CA GLU A 337 -8.35 -19.68 9.74
C GLU A 337 -8.53 -18.38 10.54
N HIS A 338 -8.73 -17.26 9.85
CA HIS A 338 -8.92 -15.94 10.44
C HIS A 338 -10.37 -15.46 10.27
N THR A 339 -10.85 -14.71 11.26
CA THR A 339 -12.10 -13.92 11.25
C THR A 339 -11.75 -12.45 11.54
N GLY A 340 -12.67 -11.50 11.34
CA GLY A 340 -12.41 -10.09 11.73
C GLY A 340 -11.35 -9.37 10.87
N VAL A 341 -11.48 -9.40 9.54
CA VAL A 341 -10.43 -8.92 8.62
C VAL A 341 -10.45 -7.39 8.35
N CYS A 342 -11.09 -6.61 9.22
CA CYS A 342 -11.30 -5.18 9.03
C CYS A 342 -9.99 -4.39 8.91
N HIS A 343 -8.93 -4.82 9.61
CA HIS A 343 -7.62 -4.20 9.48
C HIS A 343 -7.06 -4.36 8.05
N GLY A 344 -7.14 -5.57 7.50
CA GLY A 344 -6.72 -5.87 6.14
C GLY A 344 -7.54 -5.12 5.09
N ILE A 345 -8.85 -4.96 5.33
CA ILE A 345 -9.74 -4.19 4.46
C ILE A 345 -9.35 -2.70 4.50
N ALA A 346 -9.35 -2.06 5.67
CA ALA A 346 -8.99 -0.66 5.84
C ALA A 346 -7.60 -0.33 5.27
N LEU A 347 -6.61 -1.20 5.49
CA LEU A 347 -5.27 -1.01 4.95
C LEU A 347 -5.22 -1.17 3.43
N SER A 348 -5.93 -2.15 2.87
CA SER A 348 -6.04 -2.33 1.42
C SER A 348 -6.76 -1.16 0.75
N MET A 349 -7.77 -0.57 1.41
CA MET A 349 -8.43 0.66 0.95
C MET A 349 -7.48 1.86 0.95
N CYS A 350 -6.69 2.05 2.01
CA CYS A 350 -5.65 3.07 2.09
C CYS A 350 -4.65 2.96 0.92
N TYR A 351 -4.09 1.77 0.70
CA TYR A 351 -3.16 1.54 -0.40
C TYR A 351 -3.80 1.66 -1.78
N GLY A 352 -5.02 1.16 -1.91
CA GLY A 352 -5.82 1.25 -3.12
C GLY A 352 -6.11 2.69 -3.53
N ASN A 353 -6.58 3.48 -2.58
CA ASN A 353 -6.88 4.90 -2.76
C ASN A 353 -5.65 5.70 -3.23
N GLN A 354 -4.46 5.31 -2.75
CA GLN A 354 -3.21 5.97 -3.06
C GLN A 354 -2.46 5.32 -4.24
N GLY A 355 -3.08 4.37 -4.96
CA GLY A 355 -2.53 3.76 -6.18
C GLY A 355 -1.35 2.80 -5.96
N TYR A 356 -1.20 2.27 -4.74
CA TYR A 356 -0.17 1.28 -4.40
C TYR A 356 -0.59 -0.16 -4.73
N ILE A 357 -1.87 -0.39 -5.03
CA ILE A 357 -2.41 -1.67 -5.48
C ILE A 357 -2.73 -1.57 -6.96
N ASP A 358 -2.28 -2.57 -7.72
CA ASP A 358 -2.60 -2.74 -9.12
C ASP A 358 -3.83 -3.66 -9.23
N PHE A 359 -5.01 -3.05 -9.26
CA PHE A 359 -6.27 -3.79 -9.22
C PHE A 359 -6.50 -4.70 -10.43
N ASP A 360 -5.88 -4.39 -11.58
CA ASP A 360 -5.98 -5.17 -12.81
C ASP A 360 -5.32 -6.56 -12.67
N ASP A 361 -4.32 -6.72 -11.80
CA ASP A 361 -3.74 -8.04 -11.49
C ASP A 361 -4.70 -8.94 -10.70
N ILE A 362 -5.60 -8.32 -9.94
CA ILE A 362 -6.54 -8.97 -9.04
C ILE A 362 -7.79 -9.34 -9.84
N THR A 363 -8.42 -8.34 -10.45
CA THR A 363 -9.59 -8.47 -11.32
C THR A 363 -9.31 -7.70 -12.60
N SER A 364 -9.28 -8.37 -13.75
CA SER A 364 -9.02 -7.70 -15.03
C SER A 364 -10.09 -6.65 -15.31
N GLY A 365 -9.67 -5.43 -15.68
CA GLY A 365 -10.54 -4.29 -15.87
C GLY A 365 -10.90 -3.52 -14.60
N ALA A 366 -10.45 -3.95 -13.41
CA ALA A 366 -10.65 -3.18 -12.19
C ALA A 366 -9.74 -1.95 -12.15
N HIS A 367 -10.28 -0.84 -11.67
CA HIS A 367 -9.61 0.46 -11.71
C HIS A 367 -9.51 1.13 -10.34
N ASP A 368 -10.28 0.64 -9.38
CA ASP A 368 -10.26 1.04 -7.98
C ASP A 368 -10.66 -0.15 -7.07
N TYR A 369 -10.60 0.07 -5.76
CA TYR A 369 -10.91 -0.96 -4.76
C TYR A 369 -12.36 -1.48 -4.87
N TRP A 370 -13.28 -0.59 -5.22
CA TRP A 370 -14.73 -0.84 -5.22
C TRP A 370 -15.19 -1.63 -6.45
N THR A 371 -14.41 -1.55 -7.53
CA THR A 371 -14.60 -2.34 -8.76
C THR A 371 -14.11 -3.79 -8.66
N LEU A 372 -13.52 -4.20 -7.53
CA LEU A 372 -13.02 -5.57 -7.37
C LEU A 372 -14.14 -6.62 -7.19
N GLY A 373 -15.33 -6.21 -6.77
CA GLY A 373 -16.44 -7.10 -6.45
C GLY A 373 -16.22 -7.86 -5.13
N SER A 374 -17.08 -8.82 -4.81
CA SER A 374 -17.02 -9.50 -3.51
C SER A 374 -15.73 -10.34 -3.35
N PRO A 375 -15.02 -10.21 -2.20
CA PRO A 375 -13.92 -11.10 -1.84
C PRO A 375 -14.28 -12.59 -1.77
N TYR A 376 -15.57 -12.94 -1.61
CA TYR A 376 -16.04 -14.33 -1.64
C TYR A 376 -15.84 -14.99 -3.01
N GLU A 377 -15.95 -14.21 -4.08
CA GLU A 377 -15.86 -14.69 -5.45
C GLU A 377 -14.45 -14.51 -6.03
N ASN A 378 -13.59 -13.74 -5.35
CA ASN A 378 -12.23 -13.44 -5.79
C ASN A 378 -11.16 -13.88 -4.78
N SER A 379 -10.57 -15.05 -5.02
CA SER A 379 -9.53 -15.62 -4.14
C SER A 379 -8.26 -14.76 -4.07
N LYS A 380 -7.91 -13.99 -5.11
CA LYS A 380 -6.75 -13.09 -5.10
C LYS A 380 -6.99 -11.87 -4.22
N MET A 381 -8.19 -11.30 -4.29
CA MET A 381 -8.59 -10.19 -3.42
C MET A 381 -8.62 -10.64 -1.96
N LYS A 382 -9.22 -11.81 -1.70
CA LYS A 382 -9.23 -12.43 -0.37
C LYS A 382 -7.81 -12.63 0.19
N ASP A 383 -6.92 -13.24 -0.58
CA ASP A 383 -5.53 -13.45 -0.17
C ASP A 383 -4.77 -12.13 0.05
N MET A 384 -5.06 -11.08 -0.72
CA MET A 384 -4.51 -9.74 -0.50
C MET A 384 -5.00 -9.12 0.82
N ILE A 385 -6.31 -9.14 1.07
CA ILE A 385 -6.91 -8.61 2.30
C ILE A 385 -6.33 -9.34 3.50
N LEU A 386 -6.27 -10.67 3.46
CA LEU A 386 -5.66 -11.48 4.52
C LEU A 386 -4.17 -11.20 4.68
N TYR A 387 -3.42 -11.04 3.59
CA TYR A 387 -2.02 -10.61 3.67
C TYR A 387 -1.89 -9.31 4.45
N TYR A 388 -2.69 -8.29 4.12
CA TYR A 388 -2.67 -7.01 4.82
C TYR A 388 -3.16 -7.13 6.28
N GLN A 389 -4.19 -7.94 6.55
CA GLN A 389 -4.64 -8.26 7.91
C GLN A 389 -3.46 -8.79 8.74
N MET A 390 -2.68 -9.71 8.18
CA MET A 390 -1.57 -10.35 8.89
C MET A 390 -0.35 -9.45 9.05
N THR A 391 -0.29 -8.30 8.36
CA THR A 391 0.82 -7.37 8.57
C THR A 391 0.84 -6.78 9.97
N GLN A 392 -0.29 -6.70 10.66
CA GLN A 392 -0.35 -6.22 12.05
C GLN A 392 0.42 -7.10 13.05
N CYS A 393 0.68 -8.36 12.67
CA CYS A 393 1.44 -9.33 13.46
C CYS A 393 2.95 -9.25 13.18
N LEU A 394 3.39 -8.38 12.27
CA LEU A 394 4.79 -8.09 12.01
C LEU A 394 5.29 -7.01 12.96
N ASP A 395 6.58 -7.05 13.29
CA ASP A 395 7.30 -6.00 14.00
C ASP A 395 7.13 -4.62 13.33
N SER A 396 7.25 -4.61 12.01
CA SER A 396 7.07 -3.45 11.15
C SER A 396 5.61 -2.97 11.04
N GLY A 397 4.67 -3.85 11.40
CA GLY A 397 3.23 -3.60 11.41
C GLY A 397 2.63 -3.40 12.80
N ARG A 398 3.42 -3.13 13.86
CA ARG A 398 2.86 -2.62 15.13
C ARG A 398 2.07 -1.33 14.90
N SER A 399 1.24 -0.90 15.86
CA SER A 399 0.61 0.42 15.77
C SER A 399 1.65 1.55 15.74
N THR A 400 1.31 2.72 15.21
CA THR A 400 2.14 3.93 15.37
C THR A 400 2.10 4.41 16.82
N TYR A 401 0.92 4.34 17.41
CA TYR A 401 0.70 4.60 18.82
C TYR A 401 -0.59 3.91 19.24
N GLY A 402 -0.60 3.31 20.43
CA GLY A 402 -1.77 2.67 20.99
C GLY A 402 -1.80 2.74 22.51
N ILE A 403 -3.01 2.65 23.07
CA ILE A 403 -3.28 2.58 24.50
C ILE A 403 -4.26 1.46 24.81
N SER A 404 -4.17 0.93 26.01
CA SER A 404 -5.03 -0.11 26.55
C SER A 404 -5.63 0.36 27.88
N LYS A 405 -6.96 0.38 27.99
CA LYS A 405 -7.70 0.66 29.21
C LYS A 405 -7.30 -0.41 30.24
N ASN A 406 -6.90 0.03 31.43
CA ASN A 406 -6.43 -0.85 32.52
C ASN A 406 -5.15 -1.65 32.20
N SER A 407 -4.24 -1.15 31.35
CA SER A 407 -2.89 -1.71 31.21
C SER A 407 -2.14 -1.56 32.55
N GLY A 408 -2.11 -2.62 33.36
CA GLY A 408 -1.77 -2.47 34.78
C GLY A 408 -0.33 -2.12 35.13
N TRP A 409 0.59 -2.06 34.16
CA TRP A 409 1.99 -1.63 34.38
C TRP A 409 2.37 -0.33 33.66
N GLY A 410 1.36 0.42 33.20
CA GLY A 410 1.52 1.73 32.59
C GLY A 410 1.28 1.71 31.10
N ASN A 411 0.39 2.58 30.65
CA ASN A 411 0.45 3.17 29.31
C ASN A 411 -0.31 4.50 29.32
N GLY A 412 0.06 5.37 28.38
CA GLY A 412 -0.35 6.77 28.31
C GLY A 412 -1.85 7.00 28.48
N ASP A 413 -2.20 8.16 29.00
CA ASP A 413 -3.58 8.57 29.18
C ASP A 413 -4.29 8.77 27.82
N LEU A 414 -5.62 8.71 27.88
CA LEU A 414 -6.49 9.01 26.74
C LEU A 414 -6.15 10.38 26.12
N GLU A 415 -5.77 11.36 26.95
CA GLU A 415 -5.41 12.71 26.52
C GLU A 415 -4.20 12.72 25.58
N THR A 416 -3.17 11.97 25.91
CA THR A 416 -1.94 11.83 25.11
C THR A 416 -2.24 11.12 23.80
N PHE A 417 -3.06 10.06 23.84
CA PHE A 417 -3.51 9.38 22.62
C PHE A 417 -4.25 10.34 21.70
N LEU A 418 -5.25 11.07 22.21
CA LEU A 418 -6.08 11.98 21.43
C LEU A 418 -5.25 13.14 20.84
N LYS A 419 -4.29 13.70 21.57
CA LYS A 419 -3.34 14.69 21.04
C LYS A 419 -2.55 14.15 19.85
N LYS A 420 -1.97 12.96 19.97
CA LYS A 420 -1.19 12.32 18.91
C LYS A 420 -2.07 11.95 17.71
N PHE A 421 -3.25 11.41 17.96
CA PHE A 421 -4.21 11.03 16.93
C PHE A 421 -4.71 12.24 16.12
N VAL A 422 -5.04 13.35 16.80
CA VAL A 422 -5.42 14.61 16.15
C VAL A 422 -4.26 15.19 15.33
N ALA A 423 -3.04 15.16 15.87
CA ALA A 423 -1.85 15.59 15.13
C ALA A 423 -1.62 14.74 13.87
N GLU A 424 -1.84 13.43 13.95
CA GLU A 424 -1.81 12.52 12.80
C GLU A 424 -2.90 12.87 11.79
N ALA A 425 -4.14 13.14 12.22
CA ALA A 425 -5.23 13.52 11.33
C ALA A 425 -4.97 14.86 10.62
N GLN A 426 -4.37 15.83 11.31
CA GLN A 426 -3.89 17.08 10.71
C GLN A 426 -2.80 16.84 9.67
N TYR A 427 -1.84 15.96 9.98
CA TYR A 427 -0.78 15.59 9.05
C TYR A 427 -1.35 14.89 7.82
N ALA A 428 -2.21 13.90 8.02
CA ALA A 428 -2.91 13.17 7.00
C ALA A 428 -3.70 14.09 6.05
N LYS A 429 -4.38 15.11 6.58
CA LYS A 429 -5.00 16.17 5.79
C LYS A 429 -3.98 16.94 4.96
N ARG A 430 -2.89 17.38 5.57
CA ARG A 430 -1.84 18.16 4.90
C ARG A 430 -1.23 17.39 3.73
N VAL A 431 -0.98 16.09 3.88
CA VAL A 431 -0.39 15.26 2.82
C VAL A 431 -1.41 14.54 1.94
N LYS A 432 -2.70 14.69 2.23
CA LYS A 432 -3.84 14.06 1.53
C LYS A 432 -3.74 12.52 1.48
N LYS A 433 -3.41 11.90 2.62
CA LYS A 433 -3.25 10.44 2.72
C LYS A 433 -4.06 9.86 3.88
N PRO A 434 -4.90 8.83 3.65
CA PRO A 434 -5.65 8.17 4.71
C PRO A 434 -4.77 7.29 5.56
N PHE A 435 -5.22 7.07 6.78
CA PHE A 435 -4.53 6.25 7.75
C PHE A 435 -5.55 5.36 8.47
N VAL A 436 -5.08 4.32 9.16
CA VAL A 436 -5.97 3.34 9.80
C VAL A 436 -6.10 3.66 11.27
N PHE A 437 -7.34 3.70 11.76
CA PHE A 437 -7.67 3.76 13.17
C PHE A 437 -8.29 2.43 13.57
N SER A 438 -7.83 1.81 14.65
CA SER A 438 -8.44 0.59 15.17
C SER A 438 -8.74 0.72 16.65
N PHE A 439 -9.83 0.07 17.05
CA PHE A 439 -10.31 0.11 18.41
C PHE A 439 -10.94 -1.23 18.77
N MET A 440 -11.05 -1.50 20.07
CA MET A 440 -11.64 -2.73 20.59
C MET A 440 -12.68 -2.40 21.63
N ILE A 441 -13.80 -3.10 21.58
CA ILE A 441 -14.90 -3.11 22.54
C ILE A 441 -15.06 -4.54 23.12
N PRO A 442 -15.91 -4.78 24.13
CA PRO A 442 -16.06 -6.11 24.72
C PRO A 442 -16.40 -7.23 23.75
N GLU A 443 -17.09 -6.93 22.64
CA GLU A 443 -17.63 -7.89 21.68
C GLU A 443 -16.68 -8.22 20.53
N GLY A 444 -15.55 -7.51 20.45
CA GLY A 444 -14.57 -7.63 19.39
C GLY A 444 -13.93 -6.29 19.09
N GLY A 445 -13.24 -6.19 17.97
CA GLY A 445 -12.58 -4.95 17.59
C GLY A 445 -12.60 -4.79 16.10
N HIS A 446 -12.17 -3.61 15.71
CA HIS A 446 -12.56 -3.02 14.45
C HIS A 446 -11.50 -2.07 13.96
N SER A 447 -11.34 -1.98 12.65
CA SER A 447 -10.43 -1.05 12.00
C SER A 447 -11.17 -0.27 10.93
N VAL A 448 -10.91 1.02 10.88
CA VAL A 448 -11.58 1.98 10.01
C VAL A 448 -10.57 2.92 9.37
N VAL A 449 -10.98 3.59 8.29
CA VAL A 449 -10.13 4.51 7.53
C VAL A 449 -10.36 5.95 7.99
N ALA A 450 -9.39 6.54 8.69
CA ALA A 450 -9.40 7.96 9.04
C ALA A 450 -8.94 8.80 7.84
N CYS A 451 -9.84 9.65 7.35
CA CYS A 451 -9.72 10.23 6.02
C CYS A 451 -10.08 11.72 5.88
N GLY A 452 -10.41 12.41 6.96
CA GLY A 452 -10.65 13.85 6.94
C GLY A 452 -10.41 14.49 8.30
N TYR A 453 -10.18 15.81 8.29
CA TYR A 453 -9.97 16.59 9.50
C TYR A 453 -10.47 18.03 9.34
N LYS A 454 -11.17 18.53 10.35
CA LYS A 454 -11.46 19.96 10.52
C LYS A 454 -11.64 20.29 12.01
N LYS A 455 -11.68 21.58 12.34
CA LYS A 455 -12.15 22.05 13.65
C LYS A 455 -13.62 22.46 13.54
N ASP A 456 -14.40 22.19 14.58
CA ASP A 456 -15.76 22.74 14.69
C ASP A 456 -15.76 24.17 15.29
N MET A 457 -16.95 24.74 15.44
CA MET A 457 -17.13 26.10 15.97
C MET A 457 -16.75 26.25 17.44
N ASP A 458 -16.80 25.15 18.20
CA ASP A 458 -16.45 25.09 19.62
C ASP A 458 -14.95 24.78 19.82
N GLY A 459 -14.19 24.67 18.72
CA GLY A 459 -12.76 24.39 18.72
C GLY A 459 -12.41 22.91 18.88
N ASN A 460 -13.40 22.01 18.94
CA ASN A 460 -13.19 20.57 18.95
C ASN A 460 -12.68 20.11 17.58
N HIS A 461 -12.13 18.90 17.55
CA HIS A 461 -11.54 18.31 16.37
C HIS A 461 -12.50 17.29 15.76
N GLU A 462 -12.95 17.53 14.52
CA GLU A 462 -13.79 16.59 13.78
C GLU A 462 -12.93 15.80 12.78
N ILE A 463 -12.92 14.49 12.94
CA ILE A 463 -12.17 13.55 12.12
C ILE A 463 -13.19 12.71 11.35
N THR A 464 -13.10 12.77 10.02
CA THR A 464 -13.95 11.97 9.13
C THR A 464 -13.36 10.57 9.04
N ILE A 465 -14.20 9.57 9.28
CA ILE A 465 -13.85 8.15 9.27
C ILE A 465 -14.74 7.47 8.25
N TYR A 466 -14.17 6.59 7.44
CA TYR A 466 -14.90 5.67 6.59
C TYR A 466 -14.85 4.28 7.23
N ASP A 467 -16.03 3.70 7.45
CA ASP A 467 -16.22 2.37 8.00
C ASP A 467 -16.96 1.52 6.96
N GLU A 468 -16.38 0.38 6.59
CA GLU A 468 -16.98 -0.55 5.62
C GLU A 468 -18.19 -1.31 6.20
N ASN A 469 -18.31 -1.40 7.53
CA ASN A 469 -19.18 -2.32 8.25
C ASN A 469 -20.08 -1.61 9.27
N SER A 470 -20.57 -0.40 8.95
CA SER A 470 -21.36 0.47 9.84
C SER A 470 -22.26 -0.31 10.81
N TYR A 471 -21.77 -0.63 12.00
CA TYR A 471 -22.39 -1.47 13.05
C TYR A 471 -23.86 -1.86 12.81
N HIS A 472 -24.14 -3.08 12.32
CA HIS A 472 -25.39 -3.89 12.44
C HIS A 472 -25.64 -4.81 11.22
N PRO A 473 -26.38 -5.93 11.38
CA PRO A 473 -26.84 -6.74 10.26
C PRO A 473 -27.73 -5.93 9.30
N GLY A 474 -27.26 -5.72 8.07
CA GLY A 474 -28.02 -5.02 7.02
C GLY A 474 -27.62 -3.56 6.78
N SER A 475 -26.59 -3.07 7.47
CA SER A 475 -26.00 -1.77 7.18
C SER A 475 -25.06 -1.81 5.97
N TYR A 476 -24.79 -0.64 5.41
CA TYR A 476 -23.81 -0.43 4.35
C TYR A 476 -22.71 0.49 4.88
N GLY A 477 -21.48 0.30 4.41
CA GLY A 477 -20.35 1.14 4.77
C GLY A 477 -20.62 2.63 4.56
N GLY A 478 -20.16 3.46 5.48
CA GLY A 478 -20.54 4.86 5.58
C GLY A 478 -19.49 5.74 6.24
N TYR A 479 -19.71 7.04 6.15
CA TYR A 479 -18.91 8.01 6.88
C TYR A 479 -19.45 8.25 8.27
N LEU A 480 -18.54 8.19 9.22
CA LEU A 480 -18.73 8.54 10.60
C LEU A 480 -17.87 9.76 10.91
N THR A 481 -18.29 10.57 11.88
CA THR A 481 -17.48 11.69 12.37
C THR A 481 -17.09 11.42 13.80
N MET A 482 -15.80 11.20 14.04
CA MET A 482 -15.24 11.18 15.38
C MET A 482 -14.91 12.62 15.79
N LYS A 483 -15.58 13.11 16.82
CA LYS A 483 -15.30 14.38 17.47
C LYS A 483 -14.37 14.13 18.65
N VAL A 484 -13.29 14.90 18.75
CA VAL A 484 -12.36 14.89 19.89
C VAL A 484 -12.44 16.25 20.55
N SER A 485 -12.67 16.28 21.86
CA SER A 485 -12.81 17.54 22.61
C SER A 485 -11.54 18.39 22.51
N SER A 486 -11.70 19.71 22.53
CA SER A 486 -10.58 20.66 22.43
C SER A 486 -9.55 20.56 23.57
N ASP A 487 -9.96 20.01 24.73
CA ASP A 487 -9.10 19.69 25.86
C ASP A 487 -8.48 18.27 25.78
N PHE A 488 -8.79 17.53 24.72
CA PHE A 488 -8.35 16.17 24.45
C PHE A 488 -8.75 15.13 25.51
N LYS A 489 -9.72 15.41 26.39
CA LYS A 489 -10.11 14.46 27.44
C LYS A 489 -11.14 13.44 27.01
N SER A 490 -11.81 13.68 25.89
CA SER A 490 -12.91 12.84 25.42
C SER A 490 -13.00 12.80 23.90
N PHE A 491 -13.66 11.76 23.40
CA PHE A 491 -14.08 11.69 22.01
C PHE A 491 -15.49 11.10 21.92
N HIS A 492 -16.16 11.32 20.81
CA HIS A 492 -17.52 10.85 20.54
C HIS A 492 -17.70 10.62 19.04
N PHE A 493 -18.36 9.54 18.64
CA PHE A 493 -18.79 9.35 17.26
C PHE A 493 -20.18 9.99 17.06
N ALA A 494 -20.26 11.02 16.22
CA ALA A 494 -21.40 11.91 16.14
C ALA A 494 -22.63 11.37 15.39
N ASP A 495 -22.59 10.15 14.85
CA ASP A 495 -23.69 9.55 14.11
C ASP A 495 -24.46 8.49 14.92
N SER A 496 -25.72 8.26 14.54
CA SER A 496 -26.60 7.28 15.17
C SER A 496 -26.21 5.82 14.92
N ASN A 497 -25.27 5.57 13.99
CA ASN A 497 -24.79 4.23 13.64
C ASN A 497 -23.58 3.81 14.49
N SER A 498 -23.11 4.68 15.39
CA SER A 498 -21.97 4.43 16.27
C SER A 498 -22.30 3.64 17.55
N ARG A 499 -23.52 3.10 17.64
CA ARG A 499 -24.04 2.40 18.82
C ARG A 499 -24.02 0.88 18.59
N PHE A 500 -23.45 0.16 19.55
CA PHE A 500 -23.58 -1.29 19.65
C PHE A 500 -24.47 -1.61 20.85
N ASP A 501 -25.59 -2.30 20.64
CA ASP A 501 -26.59 -2.62 21.69
C ASP A 501 -26.93 -1.42 22.61
N ASP A 502 -27.14 -0.24 22.00
CA ASP A 502 -27.43 1.06 22.65
C ASP A 502 -26.29 1.71 23.46
N VAL A 503 -25.06 1.18 23.39
CA VAL A 503 -23.87 1.70 24.07
C VAL A 503 -22.83 2.23 23.06
N CYS A 504 -22.15 3.32 23.40
CA CYS A 504 -21.19 3.97 22.51
C CYS A 504 -19.75 3.44 22.69
N VAL A 505 -18.95 3.47 21.61
CA VAL A 505 -17.54 3.02 21.63
C VAL A 505 -16.70 3.77 22.68
N GLU A 506 -16.93 5.07 22.86
CA GLU A 506 -16.23 5.90 23.85
C GLU A 506 -16.41 5.42 25.30
N ASP A 507 -17.49 4.72 25.61
CA ASP A 507 -17.74 4.15 26.93
C ASP A 507 -17.09 2.77 27.10
N LEU A 508 -17.06 1.99 26.02
CA LEU A 508 -16.72 0.57 26.02
C LEU A 508 -15.30 0.24 25.61
N TRP A 509 -14.58 1.16 24.98
CA TRP A 509 -13.28 0.83 24.40
C TRP A 509 -12.33 0.21 25.44
N LYS A 510 -11.66 -0.87 25.04
CA LYS A 510 -10.59 -1.53 25.78
C LYS A 510 -9.24 -1.12 25.22
N ASN A 511 -9.11 -1.04 23.90
CA ASN A 511 -7.86 -0.61 23.25
C ASN A 511 -8.17 0.42 22.16
N LEU A 512 -7.28 1.40 22.00
CA LEU A 512 -7.28 2.38 20.91
C LEU A 512 -5.90 2.40 20.28
N ASN A 513 -5.82 2.32 18.96
CA ASN A 513 -4.55 2.38 18.25
C ASN A 513 -4.72 2.97 16.85
N TYR A 514 -3.67 3.59 16.32
CA TYR A 514 -3.67 4.07 14.95
C TYR A 514 -2.37 3.71 14.23
N TYR A 515 -2.47 3.58 12.91
CA TYR A 515 -1.38 3.32 12.00
C TYR A 515 -1.24 4.55 11.11
N GLY A 516 -0.28 5.40 11.46
CA GLY A 516 -0.09 6.71 10.84
C GLY A 516 0.42 6.62 9.40
N VAL A 517 0.32 7.76 8.72
CA VAL A 517 0.69 7.95 7.30
C VAL A 517 2.11 7.46 7.03
N ASP A 518 3.09 7.89 7.81
CA ASP A 518 4.49 7.51 7.55
C ASP A 518 4.71 6.01 7.72
N LYS A 519 4.02 5.38 8.67
CA LYS A 519 4.11 3.94 8.88
C LYS A 519 3.50 3.17 7.71
N ILE A 520 2.35 3.59 7.22
CA ILE A 520 1.67 2.93 6.09
C ILE A 520 2.44 3.14 4.78
N TYR A 521 2.91 4.36 4.48
CA TYR A 521 3.39 4.71 3.14
C TYR A 521 4.91 4.86 3.00
N ASN A 522 5.65 5.09 4.09
CA ASN A 522 7.06 5.48 4.04
C ASN A 522 8.02 4.49 4.72
N GLY A 523 7.58 3.54 5.54
CA GLY A 523 8.55 2.67 6.22
C GLY A 523 8.08 1.45 7.00
N GLY A 524 6.79 1.27 7.31
CA GLY A 524 6.34 0.15 8.16
C GLY A 524 5.85 -1.05 7.35
N ILE A 525 4.74 -0.90 6.62
CA ILE A 525 4.06 -2.05 6.01
C ILE A 525 4.36 -2.12 4.51
N GLN A 526 4.88 -3.26 4.04
CA GLN A 526 5.29 -3.41 2.65
C GLN A 526 4.13 -3.76 1.71
N THR A 527 4.05 -3.01 0.60
CA THR A 527 3.04 -3.21 -0.46
C THR A 527 3.32 -4.45 -1.33
N LEU A 528 2.29 -4.93 -2.05
CA LEU A 528 2.38 -6.14 -2.87
C LEU A 528 3.16 -5.95 -4.18
N LYS A 529 3.24 -4.73 -4.74
CA LYS A 529 4.09 -4.38 -5.90
C LYS A 529 4.89 -3.10 -5.61
N MET A 530 6.23 -3.20 -5.58
CA MET A 530 7.10 -2.02 -5.54
C MET A 530 7.20 -1.37 -6.92
N LYS A 531 6.63 -0.18 -7.14
CA LYS A 531 7.27 0.83 -8.01
C LYS A 531 8.42 1.43 -7.21
N SER A 532 9.61 1.43 -7.79
CA SER A 532 10.85 1.86 -7.14
C SER A 532 10.78 3.30 -6.64
N ARG A 533 10.53 3.50 -5.34
CA ARG A 533 10.98 4.66 -4.56
C ARG A 533 11.32 4.19 -3.15
N MET A 534 12.60 4.05 -2.88
CA MET A 534 13.13 4.01 -1.52
C MET A 534 13.49 5.43 -1.12
N ALA A 535 12.90 5.91 -0.04
CA ALA A 535 13.55 6.80 0.91
C ALA A 535 12.91 6.50 2.27
N ALA A 536 13.55 5.62 3.03
CA ALA A 536 13.24 5.44 4.43
C ALA A 536 13.85 6.62 5.19
N SER A 537 13.03 7.45 5.80
CA SER A 537 13.45 8.26 6.95
C SER A 537 12.81 7.66 8.18
N ALA A 538 13.53 6.74 8.83
CA ALA A 538 13.14 6.30 10.15
C ALA A 538 13.60 7.38 11.13
N TYR A 539 12.66 8.10 11.72
CA TYR A 539 12.85 8.56 13.09
C TYR A 539 12.92 7.29 13.94
N GLN A 540 14.14 6.86 14.27
CA GLN A 540 14.38 5.99 15.41
C GLN A 540 14.88 6.89 16.52
N GLU A 541 14.10 7.01 17.59
CA GLU A 541 14.69 7.40 18.87
C GLU A 541 15.76 6.36 19.23
N ASN A 542 16.87 6.82 19.79
CA ASN A 542 17.95 5.95 20.24
C ASN A 542 17.45 5.08 21.40
N GLU A 543 17.03 3.84 21.11
CA GLU A 543 16.53 2.84 22.06
C GLU A 543 17.59 1.78 22.41
N GLN A 544 18.84 2.17 22.65
CA GLN A 544 19.94 1.20 22.71
C GLN A 544 19.94 0.27 23.95
N ASP A 545 19.06 0.51 24.93
CA ASP A 545 19.03 -0.20 26.23
C ASP A 545 17.67 -0.84 26.59
N GLN A 546 16.75 -1.02 25.63
CA GLN A 546 15.43 -1.61 25.89
C GLN A 546 15.23 -2.90 25.09
N THR A 547 14.45 -3.85 25.64
CA THR A 547 14.02 -5.06 24.94
C THR A 547 12.50 -5.22 25.01
N THR A 548 11.93 -5.99 24.06
CA THR A 548 10.51 -6.35 24.09
C THR A 548 10.34 -7.79 24.59
N ILE A 549 9.55 -7.94 25.63
CA ILE A 549 9.04 -9.22 26.11
C ILE A 549 7.61 -9.38 25.66
N GLN A 550 7.25 -10.58 25.18
CA GLN A 550 5.87 -10.96 24.98
C GLN A 550 5.48 -12.04 25.97
N ILE A 551 4.35 -11.86 26.63
CA ILE A 551 3.81 -12.83 27.57
C ILE A 551 2.31 -12.98 27.38
N SER A 552 1.76 -14.18 27.57
CA SER A 552 0.31 -14.40 27.45
C SER A 552 -0.48 -13.41 28.30
N ALA A 553 -1.47 -12.77 27.68
CA ALA A 553 -2.44 -11.95 28.38
C ALA A 553 -3.48 -12.83 29.09
N ASN A 554 -4.06 -12.31 30.16
CA ASN A 554 -5.10 -12.99 30.97
C ASN A 554 -4.64 -14.32 31.60
N LYS A 555 -3.33 -14.58 31.67
CA LYS A 555 -2.74 -15.76 32.31
C LYS A 555 -1.87 -15.31 33.46
N ARG A 556 -1.97 -15.99 34.60
CA ARG A 556 -1.16 -15.65 35.77
C ARG A 556 0.31 -15.86 35.49
N PHE A 557 1.13 -14.93 35.93
CA PHE A 557 2.58 -15.03 35.84
C PHE A 557 3.27 -14.10 36.82
N ARG A 558 4.53 -14.41 37.13
CA ARG A 558 5.51 -13.50 37.73
C ARG A 558 6.80 -13.54 36.92
N LEU A 559 7.15 -12.39 36.33
CA LEU A 559 8.35 -12.18 35.52
C LEU A 559 9.35 -11.34 36.32
N GLN A 560 10.60 -11.77 36.42
CA GLN A 560 11.65 -11.10 37.15
C GLN A 560 12.91 -10.93 36.30
N ASN A 561 13.59 -9.79 36.41
CA ASN A 561 14.88 -9.54 35.76
C ASN A 561 16.07 -9.95 36.66
N GLU A 562 17.30 -9.82 36.15
CA GLU A 562 18.52 -10.16 36.91
C GLU A 562 18.74 -9.30 38.18
N GLU A 563 18.16 -8.10 38.24
CA GLU A 563 18.23 -7.20 39.39
C GLU A 563 17.23 -7.57 40.51
N GLY A 564 16.41 -8.59 40.29
CA GLY A 564 15.36 -9.00 41.23
C GLY A 564 14.07 -8.17 41.15
N LYS A 565 13.99 -7.23 40.19
CA LYS A 565 12.79 -6.45 39.90
C LYS A 565 11.78 -7.30 39.16
N TYR A 566 10.49 -7.16 39.49
CA TYR A 566 9.46 -8.05 38.94
C TYR A 566 8.23 -7.35 38.41
N LEU A 567 7.46 -8.08 37.58
CA LEU A 567 6.08 -7.83 37.18
C LEU A 567 5.27 -9.10 37.48
N GLU A 568 4.13 -8.98 38.14
CA GLU A 568 3.23 -10.10 38.45
C GLU A 568 1.77 -9.76 38.14
N TYR A 569 1.13 -10.63 37.36
CA TYR A 569 -0.32 -10.62 37.20
C TYR A 569 -0.89 -11.83 37.94
N ASP A 570 -1.66 -11.58 39.00
CA ASP A 570 -2.21 -12.60 39.88
C ASP A 570 -3.56 -13.16 39.41
N GLY A 571 -4.05 -12.69 38.26
CA GLY A 571 -5.37 -13.00 37.69
C GLY A 571 -6.38 -11.87 37.86
N ASN A 572 -6.10 -10.92 38.76
CA ASN A 572 -6.94 -9.75 39.02
C ASN A 572 -6.14 -8.45 38.93
N ASN A 573 -4.95 -8.42 39.53
CA ASN A 573 -4.14 -7.23 39.71
C ASN A 573 -2.78 -7.39 39.05
N TYR A 574 -2.27 -6.24 38.60
CA TYR A 574 -0.94 -6.07 38.08
C TYR A 574 -0.08 -5.41 39.17
N THR A 575 1.00 -6.07 39.56
CA THR A 575 1.92 -5.59 40.61
C THR A 575 3.37 -5.73 40.13
N GLY A 576 4.30 -5.00 40.74
CA GLY A 576 5.70 -5.07 40.36
C GLY A 576 6.43 -3.74 40.48
N ASP A 577 7.76 -3.83 40.57
CA ASP A 577 8.68 -2.69 40.64
C ASP A 577 9.68 -2.65 39.47
N MET A 578 9.56 -3.59 38.52
CA MET A 578 10.30 -3.53 37.26
C MET A 578 9.75 -2.42 36.37
N LYS A 579 10.65 -1.55 35.89
CA LYS A 579 10.28 -0.43 35.04
C LYS A 579 9.77 -0.90 33.68
N VAL A 580 8.54 -0.52 33.36
CA VAL A 580 7.91 -0.73 32.05
C VAL A 580 7.85 0.60 31.30
N TYR A 581 8.49 0.66 30.15
CA TYR A 581 8.51 1.85 29.29
C TYR A 581 7.24 1.97 28.45
N SER A 582 6.68 0.83 28.02
CA SER A 582 5.35 0.74 27.41
C SER A 582 4.77 -0.68 27.52
N CYS A 583 3.43 -0.79 27.53
CA CYS A 583 2.70 -2.04 27.70
C CYS A 583 1.45 -2.10 26.81
N GLU A 584 1.55 -2.79 25.67
CA GLU A 584 0.45 -2.88 24.70
C GLU A 584 -0.03 -4.32 24.54
N GLN A 585 -1.34 -4.53 24.63
CA GLN A 585 -1.91 -5.83 24.28
C GLN A 585 -2.03 -5.95 22.76
N SER A 586 -1.61 -7.08 22.19
CA SER A 586 -1.83 -7.39 20.78
C SER A 586 -2.50 -8.75 20.59
N ASP A 587 -3.00 -8.97 19.38
CA ASP A 587 -3.54 -10.27 18.93
C ASP A 587 -4.72 -10.74 19.77
N TRP A 588 -5.54 -9.78 20.14
CA TRP A 588 -6.69 -9.92 21.00
C TRP A 588 -7.86 -10.72 20.37
N GLU A 589 -7.90 -10.85 19.04
CA GLU A 589 -8.82 -11.76 18.33
C GLU A 589 -8.33 -13.22 18.31
N SER A 590 -7.07 -13.46 18.70
CA SER A 590 -6.50 -14.80 18.80
C SER A 590 -6.99 -15.50 20.06
N GLU A 591 -7.02 -16.84 20.03
CA GLU A 591 -7.10 -17.66 21.24
C GLU A 591 -5.87 -17.47 22.16
N HIS A 592 -4.85 -16.77 21.68
CA HIS A 592 -3.58 -16.51 22.36
C HIS A 592 -3.21 -15.00 22.38
N PRO A 593 -3.95 -14.16 23.10
CA PRO A 593 -3.62 -12.74 23.25
C PRO A 593 -2.32 -12.57 24.05
N ILE A 594 -1.56 -11.51 23.77
CA ILE A 594 -0.26 -11.26 24.41
C ILE A 594 -0.11 -9.82 24.90
N TRP A 595 0.64 -9.63 25.97
CA TRP A 595 1.19 -8.36 26.41
C TRP A 595 2.56 -8.14 25.77
N ASN A 596 2.75 -7.03 25.07
CA ASN A 596 4.03 -6.54 24.58
C ASN A 596 4.60 -5.57 25.62
N LEU A 597 5.56 -6.03 26.41
CA LEU A 597 6.18 -5.30 27.49
C LEU A 597 7.54 -4.79 27.02
N ARG A 598 7.69 -3.46 26.95
CA ARG A 598 8.98 -2.82 26.69
C ARG A 598 9.65 -2.53 28.02
N VAL A 599 10.74 -3.24 28.29
CA VAL A 599 11.50 -3.18 29.56
C VAL A 599 12.97 -2.89 29.29
N ALA A 600 13.75 -2.64 30.33
CA ALA A 600 15.20 -2.54 30.19
C ALA A 600 15.77 -3.87 29.71
N ALA A 601 16.77 -3.83 28.84
CA ALA A 601 17.51 -5.04 28.47
C ALA A 601 18.12 -5.68 29.72
N SER A 602 18.03 -7.01 29.84
CA SER A 602 18.62 -7.77 30.94
C SER A 602 19.23 -9.06 30.39
N ASN A 603 20.30 -9.54 31.03
CA ASN A 603 20.96 -10.78 30.63
C ASN A 603 20.16 -12.04 31.00
N SER A 604 19.16 -11.88 31.88
CA SER A 604 18.35 -12.97 32.39
C SER A 604 16.92 -12.53 32.67
N PHE A 605 15.97 -13.39 32.29
CA PHE A 605 14.59 -13.28 32.71
C PHE A 605 14.14 -14.58 33.35
N GLU A 606 13.42 -14.46 34.46
CA GLU A 606 12.86 -15.57 35.21
C GLU A 606 11.34 -15.46 35.22
N LEU A 607 10.66 -16.51 34.77
CA LEU A 607 9.22 -16.66 34.81
C LEU A 607 8.86 -17.71 35.86
N THR A 608 8.02 -17.32 36.81
CA THR A 608 7.45 -18.19 37.85
C THR A 608 5.93 -18.00 37.93
N LYS A 609 5.23 -18.86 38.67
CA LYS A 609 3.77 -18.78 38.85
C LYS A 609 2.99 -18.74 37.53
N ALA A 610 3.56 -19.32 36.46
CA ALA A 610 2.96 -19.33 35.14
C ALA A 610 1.75 -20.28 35.13
N GLU A 611 0.59 -19.77 34.74
CA GLU A 611 -0.58 -20.61 34.52
C GLU A 611 -0.42 -21.51 33.29
N GLU A 612 -1.11 -22.64 33.25
CA GLU A 612 -1.20 -23.50 32.06
C GLU A 612 -1.55 -22.70 30.79
N GLY A 613 -0.77 -22.92 29.74
CA GLY A 613 -0.84 -22.21 28.47
C GLY A 613 -0.17 -20.84 28.45
N CYS A 614 0.46 -20.41 29.56
CA CYS A 614 1.22 -19.16 29.59
C CYS A 614 2.50 -19.29 28.76
N GLN A 615 2.59 -18.49 27.70
CA GLN A 615 3.75 -18.41 26.83
C GLN A 615 4.58 -17.19 27.17
N PHE A 616 5.90 -17.34 27.15
CA PHE A 616 6.87 -16.28 27.36
C PHE A 616 7.87 -16.23 26.21
N LEU A 617 8.00 -15.07 25.57
CA LEU A 617 8.92 -14.83 24.47
C LEU A 617 9.79 -13.61 24.76
N CYS A 618 11.08 -13.72 24.49
CA CYS A 618 12.03 -12.62 24.64
C CYS A 618 13.18 -12.75 23.64
N ASP A 619 13.93 -11.66 23.48
CA ASP A 619 15.16 -11.59 22.68
C ASP A 619 16.29 -11.04 23.56
N ASP A 620 17.48 -11.65 23.46
CA ASP A 620 18.69 -11.26 24.20
C ASP A 620 19.69 -10.42 23.37
N ASN A 621 19.19 -9.74 22.32
CA ASN A 621 19.92 -9.01 21.28
C ASN A 621 20.72 -9.87 20.30
N ASN A 622 20.72 -11.20 20.43
CA ASN A 622 21.42 -12.12 19.52
C ASN A 622 20.60 -13.37 19.14
N LYS A 623 19.63 -13.77 19.97
CA LYS A 623 18.76 -14.94 19.79
C LYS A 623 17.40 -14.68 20.43
N GLY A 624 16.35 -15.09 19.76
CA GLY A 624 15.03 -15.15 20.35
C GLY A 624 14.67 -16.51 20.92
N TYR A 625 13.80 -16.47 21.94
CA TYR A 625 13.32 -17.61 22.71
C TYR A 625 11.80 -17.55 22.83
N ALA A 626 11.13 -18.70 22.82
CA ALA A 626 9.73 -18.85 23.19
C ALA A 626 9.57 -20.10 24.04
N VAL A 627 8.89 -19.99 25.18
CA VAL A 627 8.73 -21.10 26.13
C VAL A 627 7.29 -21.15 26.65
N THR A 628 6.73 -22.35 26.65
CA THR A 628 5.55 -22.76 27.43
C THR A 628 5.96 -24.01 28.23
N ALA A 629 5.75 -23.97 29.55
CA ALA A 629 6.17 -25.02 30.47
C ALA A 629 5.06 -25.33 31.48
N ASP A 630 4.04 -26.06 31.04
CA ASP A 630 2.83 -26.31 31.82
C ASP A 630 3.11 -27.25 32.99
N GLY A 631 2.99 -26.73 34.21
CA GLY A 631 3.28 -27.45 35.45
C GLY A 631 4.71 -27.27 35.97
N ALA A 632 5.55 -26.45 35.32
CA ALA A 632 6.87 -26.11 35.82
C ALA A 632 6.82 -25.05 36.91
N ASP A 633 7.77 -25.09 37.86
CA ASP A 633 7.87 -24.11 38.93
C ASP A 633 8.49 -22.80 38.43
N LYS A 634 9.46 -22.91 37.50
CA LYS A 634 10.27 -21.79 37.04
C LYS A 634 10.86 -22.03 35.65
N VAL A 635 10.86 -20.99 34.83
CA VAL A 635 11.60 -20.92 33.57
C VAL A 635 12.62 -19.78 33.67
N THR A 636 13.89 -20.07 33.39
CA THR A 636 14.96 -19.08 33.34
C THR A 636 15.53 -19.03 31.93
N ILE A 637 15.53 -17.85 31.32
CA ILE A 637 16.15 -17.60 30.01
C ILE A 637 17.39 -16.75 30.23
N THR A 638 18.52 -17.24 29.75
CA THR A 638 19.82 -16.56 29.70
C THR A 638 20.42 -16.74 28.31
N SER A 639 21.46 -15.98 27.96
CA SER A 639 21.96 -16.04 26.59
C SER A 639 22.42 -17.44 26.16
N GLY A 640 21.77 -17.95 25.11
CA GLY A 640 21.94 -19.29 24.53
C GLY A 640 21.37 -20.44 25.37
N LYS A 641 20.58 -20.16 26.41
CA LYS A 641 20.14 -21.18 27.37
C LYS A 641 18.74 -20.95 27.91
N ILE A 642 17.92 -21.99 27.85
CA ILE A 642 16.63 -22.09 28.55
C ILE A 642 16.79 -23.15 29.64
N LYS A 643 16.50 -22.81 30.88
CA LYS A 643 16.42 -23.75 32.00
C LYS A 643 14.98 -23.79 32.50
N VAL A 644 14.43 -24.99 32.69
CA VAL A 644 13.09 -25.19 33.25
C VAL A 644 13.21 -26.09 34.47
N GLU A 645 12.72 -25.61 35.61
CA GLU A 645 12.75 -26.30 36.89
C GLU A 645 11.33 -26.74 37.26
N GLY A 646 11.18 -28.01 37.66
CA GLY A 646 9.90 -28.59 38.07
C GLY A 646 9.94 -30.12 38.10
N ASP A 647 8.99 -30.72 38.83
CA ASP A 647 8.94 -32.17 39.02
C ASP A 647 8.37 -32.91 37.80
N ASN A 648 7.24 -32.44 37.26
CA ASN A 648 6.59 -32.99 36.07
C ASN A 648 5.89 -31.89 35.29
N TYR A 649 6.22 -31.71 34.01
CA TYR A 649 5.62 -30.65 33.18
C TYR A 649 5.60 -30.99 31.69
N ASN A 650 4.74 -30.30 30.94
CA ASN A 650 4.77 -30.32 29.48
C ASN A 650 5.60 -29.13 28.98
N LEU A 651 6.65 -29.41 28.22
CA LEU A 651 7.56 -28.41 27.66
C LEU A 651 7.29 -28.22 26.17
N SER A 652 7.12 -26.97 25.75
CA SER A 652 7.40 -26.50 24.39
C SER A 652 8.38 -25.33 24.49
N ALA A 653 9.58 -25.50 23.96
CA ALA A 653 10.62 -24.48 24.01
C ALA A 653 11.30 -24.33 22.65
N ALA A 654 11.23 -23.13 22.10
CA ALA A 654 11.79 -22.75 20.81
C ALA A 654 12.90 -21.72 20.96
N MET A 655 13.91 -21.85 20.09
CA MET A 655 15.08 -20.98 20.09
C MET A 655 15.58 -20.73 18.66
N GLN A 656 16.08 -19.52 18.42
CA GLN A 656 16.69 -19.13 17.15
C GLN A 656 18.13 -19.67 17.02
N SER A 657 18.44 -20.35 15.92
CA SER A 657 19.79 -20.85 15.62
C SER A 657 20.70 -19.74 15.04
N LYS A 658 21.98 -19.69 15.49
CA LYS A 658 22.95 -18.65 15.11
C LYS A 658 23.42 -18.69 13.64
N ASN A 659 23.16 -19.77 12.91
CA ASN A 659 23.40 -19.86 11.46
C ASN A 659 22.39 -19.06 10.61
N SER A 660 21.60 -18.19 11.26
CA SER A 660 21.11 -16.85 10.88
C SER A 660 20.44 -16.58 9.52
N GLU A 661 20.13 -17.58 8.69
CA GLU A 661 19.15 -17.38 7.60
C GLU A 661 18.10 -18.49 7.45
N GLU A 662 18.21 -19.66 8.11
CA GLU A 662 17.32 -20.80 7.77
C GLU A 662 16.80 -21.66 8.95
N GLY A 663 16.56 -21.12 10.17
CA GLY A 663 15.47 -21.70 10.99
C GLY A 663 15.43 -21.55 12.52
N ILE A 664 14.26 -21.90 13.07
CA ILE A 664 13.94 -22.00 14.52
C ILE A 664 13.90 -23.48 14.89
N VAL A 665 14.44 -23.85 16.06
CA VAL A 665 14.35 -25.21 16.61
C VAL A 665 13.42 -25.17 17.81
N GLU A 666 12.43 -26.05 17.82
CA GLU A 666 11.50 -26.25 18.92
C GLU A 666 11.63 -27.67 19.48
N VAL A 667 11.68 -27.78 20.80
CA VAL A 667 11.64 -29.04 21.52
C VAL A 667 10.33 -29.16 22.28
N ASN A 668 9.61 -30.24 22.03
CA ASN A 668 8.42 -30.64 22.77
C ASN A 668 8.74 -31.88 23.60
N ALA A 669 8.38 -31.92 24.88
CA ALA A 669 8.59 -33.09 25.74
C ALA A 669 7.65 -33.09 26.94
N LYS A 670 7.35 -34.28 27.47
CA LYS A 670 6.82 -34.46 28.83
C LYS A 670 7.98 -34.74 29.77
N VAL A 671 8.34 -33.78 30.59
CA VAL A 671 9.57 -33.82 31.39
C VAL A 671 9.27 -34.30 32.80
N GLN A 672 10.18 -35.11 33.35
CA GLN A 672 10.32 -35.35 34.77
C GLN A 672 11.68 -34.82 35.24
N GLY A 673 11.67 -34.05 36.33
CA GLY A 673 12.83 -33.29 36.80
C GLY A 673 13.15 -32.07 35.94
N ASN A 674 14.27 -31.41 36.20
CA ASN A 674 14.63 -30.20 35.46
C ASN A 674 15.02 -30.52 34.01
N SER A 675 14.89 -29.52 33.15
CA SER A 675 15.45 -29.57 31.80
C SER A 675 16.27 -28.34 31.48
N THR A 676 17.25 -28.52 30.60
CA THR A 676 18.06 -27.43 30.07
C THR A 676 18.19 -27.58 28.56
N ILE A 677 17.86 -26.53 27.83
CA ILE A 677 18.16 -26.40 26.39
C ILE A 677 19.32 -25.43 26.24
N LEU A 678 20.34 -25.84 25.51
CA LEU A 678 21.56 -25.07 25.27
C LEU A 678 21.82 -25.00 23.76
N ASP A 679 22.10 -23.80 23.25
CA ASP A 679 22.69 -23.60 21.93
C ASP A 679 24.10 -23.02 22.06
N ASN A 680 25.09 -23.88 21.76
CA ASN A 680 26.50 -23.54 21.80
C ASN A 680 27.02 -22.95 20.47
N ASN A 681 26.12 -22.46 19.61
CA ASN A 681 26.37 -21.91 18.27
C ASN A 681 26.73 -22.94 17.20
N THR A 682 26.82 -24.22 17.54
CA THR A 682 27.09 -25.32 16.60
C THR A 682 25.98 -26.35 16.63
N ASN A 683 25.43 -26.65 17.82
CA ASN A 683 24.34 -27.59 18.04
C ASN A 683 23.37 -27.04 19.08
N THR A 684 22.11 -27.48 18.99
CA THR A 684 21.15 -27.36 20.09
C THR A 684 21.15 -28.68 20.86
N SER A 685 21.41 -28.67 22.16
CA SER A 685 21.26 -29.84 23.02
C SER A 685 20.13 -29.62 24.02
N ILE A 686 19.48 -30.71 24.40
CA ILE A 686 18.56 -30.74 25.54
C ILE A 686 19.05 -31.78 26.55
N GLN A 687 18.99 -31.39 27.80
CA GLN A 687 19.34 -32.20 28.96
C GLN A 687 18.10 -32.34 29.83
N PHE A 688 17.87 -33.55 30.34
CA PHE A 688 16.87 -33.86 31.34
C PHE A 688 17.62 -34.42 32.56
N ASP A 689 17.33 -33.91 33.75
CA ASP A 689 17.94 -34.41 34.98
C ASP A 689 17.49 -35.87 35.23
N ASP A 690 16.20 -36.17 35.06
CA ASP A 690 15.67 -37.54 35.15
C ASP A 690 15.31 -38.11 33.78
N LYS A 691 14.18 -37.69 33.19
CA LYS A 691 13.72 -38.18 31.88
C LYS A 691 12.80 -37.23 31.12
N GLY A 692 12.87 -37.29 29.80
CA GLY A 692 11.91 -36.69 28.88
C GLY A 692 11.17 -37.78 28.10
N ASN A 693 9.84 -37.75 28.09
CA ASN A 693 9.00 -38.64 27.29
C ASN A 693 8.42 -37.91 26.08
N ASN A 694 8.20 -38.62 24.99
CA ASN A 694 7.69 -38.11 23.72
C ASN A 694 8.47 -36.87 23.25
N VAL A 695 9.79 -36.94 23.34
CA VAL A 695 10.69 -35.85 22.95
C VAL A 695 10.65 -35.70 21.44
N LYS A 696 10.13 -34.56 20.98
CA LYS A 696 10.01 -34.21 19.58
C LYS A 696 10.75 -32.92 19.29
N VAL A 697 11.63 -32.96 18.29
CA VAL A 697 12.39 -31.79 17.83
C VAL A 697 11.92 -31.40 16.44
N THR A 698 11.39 -30.20 16.33
CA THR A 698 10.88 -29.61 15.08
C THR A 698 11.78 -28.47 14.63
N LYS A 699 12.16 -28.45 13.37
CA LYS A 699 12.87 -27.33 12.73
C LYS A 699 11.93 -26.58 11.80
N TYR A 700 11.88 -25.27 11.95
CA TYR A 700 11.10 -24.36 11.12
C TYR A 700 12.02 -23.55 10.21
N VAL A 701 11.78 -23.55 8.90
CA VAL A 701 12.52 -22.75 7.90
C VAL A 701 11.51 -22.04 7.02
N ASP A 702 11.45 -20.71 7.11
CA ASP A 702 10.30 -19.94 6.60
C ASP A 702 8.98 -20.54 7.16
N PHE A 703 7.98 -20.79 6.30
CA PHE A 703 6.73 -21.50 6.63
C PHE A 703 6.87 -23.05 6.59
N SER A 704 8.06 -23.58 6.30
CA SER A 704 8.29 -25.03 6.20
C SER A 704 8.67 -25.61 7.56
N THR A 705 8.14 -26.79 7.87
CA THR A 705 8.41 -27.50 9.14
C THR A 705 8.94 -28.89 8.82
N ASP A 706 10.02 -29.31 9.49
CA ASP A 706 10.53 -30.68 9.43
C ASP A 706 10.73 -31.21 10.85
N ILE A 707 10.18 -32.38 11.16
CA ILE A 707 10.53 -33.12 12.38
C ILE A 707 11.91 -33.72 12.14
N VAL A 708 12.90 -33.23 12.88
CA VAL A 708 14.31 -33.63 12.70
C VAL A 708 14.71 -34.76 13.64
N ASN A 709 13.99 -34.93 14.75
CA ASN A 709 14.20 -36.03 15.67
C ASN A 709 12.94 -36.30 16.50
N GLU A 710 12.69 -37.56 16.86
CA GLU A 710 11.57 -37.98 17.69
C GLU A 710 11.99 -39.22 18.49
N LYS A 711 11.76 -39.19 19.80
CA LYS A 711 12.06 -40.29 20.72
C LYS A 711 10.95 -40.44 21.75
N GLU A 712 10.53 -41.68 21.99
CA GLU A 712 9.54 -41.99 23.03
C GLU A 712 10.07 -41.69 24.44
N GLU A 713 11.36 -41.93 24.70
CA GLU A 713 11.98 -41.68 26.01
C GLU A 713 13.46 -41.27 25.84
N VAL A 714 13.91 -40.34 26.68
CA VAL A 714 15.31 -39.91 26.86
C VAL A 714 15.60 -39.88 28.36
N LYS A 715 16.63 -40.62 28.81
CA LYS A 715 17.08 -40.70 30.21
C LYS A 715 18.49 -40.14 30.36
N GLY A 716 18.74 -39.29 31.36
CA GLY A 716 20.07 -38.74 31.65
C GLY A 716 20.65 -37.81 30.57
N SER A 717 21.90 -37.37 30.76
CA SER A 717 22.49 -36.20 30.08
C SER A 717 22.78 -36.36 28.59
N ASP A 718 22.64 -35.23 27.88
CA ASP A 718 22.96 -34.91 26.48
C ASP A 718 22.20 -35.65 25.38
N PHE A 719 20.96 -35.22 25.13
CA PHE A 719 20.36 -35.36 23.80
C PHE A 719 20.85 -34.21 22.90
N VAL A 720 21.94 -34.47 22.17
CA VAL A 720 22.47 -33.52 21.18
C VAL A 720 21.66 -33.61 19.90
N VAL A 721 21.01 -32.51 19.53
CA VAL A 721 20.50 -32.32 18.17
C VAL A 721 21.68 -31.79 17.36
N GLU A 722 22.43 -32.67 16.68
CA GLU A 722 23.45 -32.23 15.73
C GLU A 722 22.77 -31.36 14.66
N GLU A 723 23.11 -30.07 14.59
CA GLU A 723 22.85 -29.35 13.35
C GLU A 723 23.79 -29.96 12.31
N LEU A 724 23.20 -30.66 11.34
CA LEU A 724 23.89 -31.25 10.21
C LEU A 724 24.71 -30.20 9.45
N ASP A 725 25.96 -29.98 9.85
CA ASP A 725 26.98 -29.44 8.98
C ASP A 725 27.58 -30.61 8.19
N LYS A 726 27.06 -30.80 6.97
CA LYS A 726 27.53 -31.70 5.90
C LYS A 726 28.53 -32.81 6.33
N LYS A 727 28.02 -33.98 6.71
CA LYS A 727 28.74 -35.23 6.44
C LYS A 727 28.28 -35.81 5.11
N ASP A 728 29.24 -35.95 4.19
CA ASP A 728 29.11 -36.78 3.00
C ASP A 728 28.77 -38.22 3.43
N PRO A 729 27.79 -38.91 2.81
CA PRO A 729 27.52 -40.30 3.16
C PRO A 729 28.72 -41.17 2.78
N GLU A 730 29.25 -41.88 3.79
CA GLU A 730 30.15 -43.01 3.62
C GLU A 730 29.54 -44.05 2.67
N ILE A 731 30.42 -44.67 1.90
CA ILE A 731 30.13 -45.64 0.85
C ILE A 731 29.70 -46.96 1.50
N PRO A 732 28.47 -47.47 1.26
CA PRO A 732 28.22 -48.89 1.37
C PRO A 732 28.80 -49.59 0.15
N ASP A 733 29.51 -50.65 0.45
CA ASP A 733 30.27 -51.53 -0.43
C ASP A 733 29.51 -51.94 -1.70
N GLN A 734 30.26 -52.03 -2.80
CA GLN A 734 29.75 -52.45 -4.10
C GLN A 734 29.62 -53.97 -4.13
N GLY A 735 28.38 -54.47 -4.08
CA GLY A 735 28.02 -55.77 -4.61
C GLY A 735 27.66 -55.66 -6.09
N GLU A 736 28.61 -56.09 -6.91
CA GLU A 736 28.68 -56.32 -8.36
C GLU A 736 27.43 -56.26 -9.25
N ASP A 737 27.72 -55.74 -10.46
CA ASP A 737 26.95 -55.85 -11.70
C ASP A 737 26.38 -57.26 -11.96
N ASN A 738 25.23 -57.35 -12.64
CA ASN A 738 25.17 -57.90 -14.01
C ASN A 738 23.76 -57.93 -14.64
N LYS A 739 23.73 -57.43 -15.88
CA LYS A 739 23.08 -57.99 -17.08
C LYS A 739 21.64 -58.52 -17.04
N GLY A 740 20.86 -58.02 -18.00
CA GLY A 740 20.29 -58.87 -19.04
C GLY A 740 18.77 -58.74 -19.25
N ASN A 741 18.39 -58.57 -20.53
CA ASN A 741 17.16 -58.98 -21.24
C ASN A 741 15.82 -59.00 -20.46
N GLY A 742 14.73 -58.42 -20.95
CA GLY A 742 14.24 -58.48 -22.32
C GLY A 742 12.94 -59.28 -22.34
N ASN A 743 11.96 -58.82 -23.13
CA ASN A 743 10.65 -59.45 -23.43
C ASN A 743 9.65 -59.53 -22.26
N THR A 744 8.33 -59.51 -22.42
CA THR A 744 7.34 -59.40 -23.51
C THR A 744 5.99 -59.35 -22.79
N GLY A 745 4.91 -58.84 -23.41
CA GLY A 745 3.57 -59.35 -23.07
C GLY A 745 2.46 -58.32 -22.96
N ASN A 746 1.80 -58.13 -24.09
CA ASN A 746 0.40 -57.77 -24.31
C ASN A 746 -0.61 -58.19 -23.23
N GLY A 747 -1.73 -57.45 -23.13
CA GLY A 747 -2.99 -57.98 -22.58
C GLY A 747 -4.06 -56.95 -22.24
N ASN A 748 -4.95 -56.68 -23.20
CA ASN A 748 -6.26 -56.01 -23.02
C ASN A 748 -7.24 -56.90 -22.24
N GLY A 749 -8.22 -56.29 -21.56
CA GLY A 749 -9.42 -56.98 -21.10
C GLY A 749 -10.37 -56.09 -20.29
N ASN A 750 -11.47 -55.67 -20.92
CA ASN A 750 -12.67 -55.13 -20.27
C ASN A 750 -13.37 -56.24 -19.45
N ASP A 751 -14.10 -55.87 -18.39
CA ASP A 751 -15.44 -56.41 -18.15
C ASP A 751 -16.26 -55.54 -17.17
N ILE A 752 -17.54 -55.39 -17.51
CA ILE A 752 -18.59 -54.72 -16.74
C ILE A 752 -19.60 -55.80 -16.28
N SER A 753 -19.82 -55.90 -14.98
CA SER A 753 -21.06 -56.36 -14.30
C SER A 753 -20.84 -56.07 -12.80
N GLY A 754 -21.78 -55.70 -11.93
CA GLY A 754 -23.23 -55.63 -11.91
C GLY A 754 -23.65 -55.86 -10.45
N ASN A 755 -24.48 -54.96 -9.91
CA ASN A 755 -25.31 -55.06 -8.68
C ASN A 755 -24.87 -54.49 -7.32
N ASN A 756 -25.79 -53.64 -6.85
CA ASN A 756 -26.07 -53.08 -5.54
C ASN A 756 -25.80 -53.97 -4.30
N ALA A 757 -25.12 -53.39 -3.32
CA ALA A 757 -25.43 -53.57 -1.90
C ALA A 757 -25.06 -52.29 -1.13
N GLN A 758 -26.02 -51.80 -0.35
CA GLN A 758 -25.96 -50.58 0.46
C GLN A 758 -25.11 -50.84 1.72
N SER A 759 -23.97 -50.18 1.87
CA SER A 759 -23.21 -50.14 3.12
C SER A 759 -22.46 -48.81 3.27
N LYS A 760 -22.71 -48.15 4.42
CA LYS A 760 -21.98 -47.05 5.12
C LYS A 760 -20.91 -46.25 4.35
N PRO A 761 -20.88 -44.91 4.46
CA PRO A 761 -19.80 -44.11 3.88
C PRO A 761 -18.49 -44.37 4.62
N GLU A 762 -17.64 -45.19 4.01
CA GLU A 762 -16.24 -45.34 4.39
C GLU A 762 -15.47 -44.15 3.79
N VAL A 763 -14.78 -43.41 4.65
CA VAL A 763 -13.97 -42.24 4.31
C VAL A 763 -12.87 -42.68 3.35
N ILE A 764 -12.99 -42.31 2.08
CA ILE A 764 -11.89 -42.40 1.10
C ILE A 764 -10.80 -41.45 1.59
N LYS A 765 -9.77 -42.01 2.24
CA LYS A 765 -8.50 -41.31 2.44
C LYS A 765 -7.90 -41.05 1.04
N PRO A 766 -7.69 -39.79 0.61
CA PRO A 766 -6.95 -39.54 -0.60
C PRO A 766 -5.55 -40.11 -0.42
N ASN A 767 -5.15 -40.99 -1.34
CA ASN A 767 -3.80 -41.51 -1.42
C ASN A 767 -2.86 -40.33 -1.74
N ILE A 768 -2.32 -39.71 -0.69
CA ILE A 768 -1.29 -38.67 -0.84
C ILE A 768 -0.06 -39.38 -1.41
N VAL A 769 0.14 -39.23 -2.72
CA VAL A 769 1.41 -39.56 -3.38
C VAL A 769 2.48 -38.73 -2.69
N LYS A 770 3.26 -39.35 -1.79
CA LYS A 770 4.42 -38.72 -1.15
C LYS A 770 5.28 -38.11 -2.27
N PRO A 771 5.53 -36.78 -2.29
CA PRO A 771 6.30 -36.17 -3.35
C PRO A 771 7.72 -36.76 -3.34
N LEU A 772 8.16 -37.25 -4.49
CA LEU A 772 9.49 -37.85 -4.65
C LEU A 772 10.56 -36.81 -4.22
N LYS A 773 11.17 -36.97 -3.03
CA LYS A 773 12.26 -36.10 -2.56
C LYS A 773 13.48 -36.28 -3.45
N LEU A 774 13.67 -35.36 -4.40
CA LEU A 774 14.80 -35.35 -5.31
C LEU A 774 16.08 -34.93 -4.59
N LYS A 775 17.19 -35.65 -4.79
CA LYS A 775 18.49 -35.36 -4.16
C LYS A 775 19.10 -34.05 -4.68
N LYS A 776 19.92 -33.38 -3.87
CA LYS A 776 20.61 -32.15 -4.28
C LYS A 776 21.69 -32.45 -5.33
N GLN A 777 21.71 -31.68 -6.43
CA GLN A 777 22.70 -31.86 -7.49
C GLN A 777 23.93 -30.98 -7.28
N ILE A 778 25.13 -31.53 -7.50
CA ILE A 778 26.41 -30.80 -7.39
C ILE A 778 27.03 -30.63 -8.79
N ILE A 779 27.53 -29.42 -9.08
CA ILE A 779 28.27 -29.11 -10.30
C ILE A 779 29.76 -28.94 -9.97
N LYS A 780 30.63 -29.81 -10.52
CA LYS A 780 32.09 -29.72 -10.43
C LYS A 780 32.65 -29.03 -11.67
N THR A 781 33.70 -28.22 -11.54
CA THR A 781 34.34 -27.46 -12.63
C THR A 781 35.87 -27.49 -12.48
N ALA A 782 36.61 -27.37 -13.57
CA ALA A 782 38.07 -27.24 -13.52
C ALA A 782 38.52 -25.95 -12.80
N LYS A 783 39.74 -25.94 -12.26
CA LYS A 783 40.35 -24.76 -11.63
C LYS A 783 40.57 -23.66 -12.66
N ILE A 784 40.11 -22.44 -12.36
CA ILE A 784 40.05 -21.34 -13.33
C ILE A 784 41.20 -20.36 -13.09
N LYS A 785 41.91 -20.04 -14.17
CA LYS A 785 43.09 -19.17 -14.14
C LYS A 785 42.71 -17.69 -14.20
N THR A 786 43.56 -16.85 -13.61
CA THR A 786 43.52 -15.38 -13.77
C THR A 786 44.33 -14.98 -15.01
N TYR A 787 43.84 -14.02 -15.79
CA TYR A 787 44.50 -13.55 -17.02
C TYR A 787 45.04 -12.14 -16.88
N LYS A 788 46.26 -11.88 -17.37
CA LYS A 788 46.83 -10.53 -17.43
C LYS A 788 46.32 -9.78 -18.66
N ALA A 789 45.78 -8.56 -18.50
CA ALA A 789 45.25 -7.74 -19.57
C ALA A 789 46.29 -7.45 -20.67
N LYS A 790 47.58 -7.30 -20.31
CA LYS A 790 48.69 -7.11 -21.26
C LYS A 790 48.80 -8.26 -22.27
N LYS A 791 48.54 -9.51 -21.83
CA LYS A 791 48.54 -10.70 -22.73
C LYS A 791 47.30 -10.72 -23.63
N LEU A 792 46.15 -10.24 -23.14
CA LEU A 792 44.90 -10.17 -23.90
C LEU A 792 44.83 -8.97 -24.88
N LYS A 793 45.74 -7.98 -24.80
CA LYS A 793 45.84 -6.90 -25.80
C LYS A 793 46.19 -7.42 -27.20
N ARG A 794 47.02 -8.48 -27.29
CA ARG A 794 47.56 -9.00 -28.57
C ARG A 794 46.86 -10.27 -29.06
N LYS A 795 46.43 -11.18 -28.15
CA LYS A 795 45.85 -12.49 -28.51
C LYS A 795 44.63 -12.84 -27.63
N LYS A 796 43.63 -13.51 -28.20
CA LYS A 796 42.47 -14.06 -27.46
C LYS A 796 42.90 -15.24 -26.58
N ALA A 797 42.23 -15.45 -25.44
CA ALA A 797 42.44 -16.63 -24.59
C ALA A 797 41.21 -17.51 -24.59
N THR A 798 41.41 -18.83 -24.60
CA THR A 798 40.33 -19.81 -24.62
C THR A 798 40.63 -20.92 -23.62
N PHE A 799 39.62 -21.36 -22.87
CA PHE A 799 39.71 -22.48 -21.94
C PHE A 799 38.36 -23.18 -21.80
N ASN A 800 38.35 -24.41 -21.29
CA ASN A 800 37.11 -25.16 -21.07
C ASN A 800 36.85 -25.29 -19.56
N LEU A 801 35.59 -25.10 -19.15
CA LEU A 801 35.16 -25.24 -17.76
C LEU A 801 35.16 -26.71 -17.28
N LYS A 802 35.14 -27.67 -18.21
CA LYS A 802 35.04 -29.12 -17.96
C LYS A 802 33.99 -29.45 -16.89
N ALA A 803 32.84 -28.77 -16.96
CA ALA A 803 31.83 -28.88 -15.92
C ALA A 803 31.13 -30.24 -15.99
N ARG A 804 30.92 -30.87 -14.83
CA ARG A 804 30.20 -32.15 -14.70
C ARG A 804 29.18 -32.04 -13.57
N SER A 805 27.98 -32.55 -13.80
CA SER A 805 26.94 -32.66 -12.76
C SER A 805 26.91 -34.09 -12.20
N LEU A 806 26.72 -34.21 -10.89
CA LEU A 806 26.62 -35.51 -10.22
C LEU A 806 25.46 -36.34 -10.79
N GLY A 807 24.30 -35.70 -11.02
CA GLY A 807 23.12 -36.34 -11.60
C GLY A 807 23.15 -36.53 -13.12
N LYS A 808 24.31 -36.44 -13.78
CA LYS A 808 24.48 -36.55 -15.26
C LYS A 808 23.53 -35.66 -16.09
N ALA A 809 23.03 -34.57 -15.52
CA ALA A 809 22.09 -33.67 -16.19
C ALA A 809 22.75 -32.81 -17.26
N LYS A 810 21.96 -32.46 -18.28
CA LYS A 810 22.34 -31.50 -19.32
C LYS A 810 22.71 -30.15 -18.70
N LEU A 811 23.88 -29.63 -19.07
CA LEU A 811 24.42 -28.37 -18.58
C LEU A 811 24.18 -27.22 -19.56
N THR A 812 23.81 -26.05 -19.05
CA THR A 812 23.71 -24.81 -19.81
C THR A 812 24.61 -23.73 -19.20
N TYR A 813 25.12 -22.83 -20.06
CA TYR A 813 26.13 -21.83 -19.69
C TYR A 813 25.70 -20.44 -20.15
N LYS A 814 25.83 -19.43 -19.28
CA LYS A 814 25.52 -18.03 -19.61
C LYS A 814 26.48 -17.07 -18.94
N VAL A 815 26.98 -16.07 -19.66
CA VAL A 815 27.74 -14.96 -19.05
C VAL A 815 26.75 -14.03 -18.34
N THR A 816 26.95 -13.82 -17.03
CA THR A 816 26.01 -13.06 -16.18
C THR A 816 26.59 -11.78 -15.59
N LYS A 817 27.92 -11.64 -15.53
CA LYS A 817 28.58 -10.40 -15.08
C LYS A 817 29.80 -10.10 -15.93
N TYR A 818 30.01 -8.83 -16.24
CA TYR A 818 31.18 -8.29 -16.94
C TYR A 818 31.41 -6.81 -16.56
N PRO A 819 32.62 -6.27 -16.74
CA PRO A 819 32.93 -4.85 -16.50
C PRO A 819 32.13 -3.88 -17.40
N LYS A 820 31.98 -2.61 -16.97
CA LYS A 820 31.28 -1.56 -17.74
C LYS A 820 31.80 -1.48 -19.20
N LYS A 821 30.87 -1.46 -20.17
CA LYS A 821 31.16 -1.48 -21.61
C LYS A 821 32.00 -2.69 -22.09
N ALA A 822 31.85 -3.89 -21.47
CA ALA A 822 32.61 -5.11 -21.82
C ALA A 822 31.74 -6.36 -22.14
N LYS A 823 30.44 -6.18 -22.41
CA LYS A 823 29.47 -7.28 -22.70
C LYS A 823 29.94 -8.24 -23.81
N LYS A 824 30.57 -7.70 -24.86
CA LYS A 824 31.03 -8.48 -26.03
C LYS A 824 32.40 -9.14 -25.84
N CYS A 825 33.09 -8.93 -24.70
CA CYS A 825 34.48 -9.35 -24.48
C CYS A 825 34.65 -10.80 -24.01
N MET A 826 33.59 -11.45 -23.52
CA MET A 826 33.60 -12.86 -23.12
C MET A 826 32.42 -13.60 -23.73
N THR A 827 32.67 -14.81 -24.23
CA THR A 827 31.64 -15.71 -24.75
C THR A 827 31.83 -17.10 -24.16
N VAL A 828 30.74 -17.83 -23.98
CA VAL A 828 30.75 -19.24 -23.59
C VAL A 828 29.86 -20.03 -24.54
N THR A 829 30.36 -21.17 -25.00
CA THR A 829 29.64 -22.06 -25.93
C THR A 829 28.78 -23.07 -25.17
N LYS A 830 27.92 -23.79 -25.91
CA LYS A 830 27.07 -24.87 -25.35
C LYS A 830 27.87 -26.01 -24.70
N SER A 831 29.13 -26.22 -25.10
CA SER A 831 30.04 -27.22 -24.53
C SER A 831 30.90 -26.70 -23.36
N GLY A 832 30.65 -25.47 -22.89
CA GLY A 832 31.40 -24.89 -21.77
C GLY A 832 32.79 -24.36 -22.14
N LYS A 833 33.12 -24.25 -23.44
CA LYS A 833 34.32 -23.55 -23.92
C LYS A 833 34.12 -22.04 -23.82
N VAL A 834 35.00 -21.37 -23.08
CA VAL A 834 35.00 -19.93 -22.79
C VAL A 834 36.07 -19.24 -23.61
N THR A 835 35.70 -18.16 -24.30
CA THR A 835 36.63 -17.31 -25.05
C THR A 835 36.62 -15.89 -24.51
N LEU A 836 37.78 -15.42 -24.04
CA LEU A 836 38.07 -14.02 -23.76
C LEU A 836 38.68 -13.38 -25.02
N LYS A 837 38.00 -12.39 -25.60
CA LYS A 837 38.42 -11.75 -26.85
C LYS A 837 39.64 -10.85 -26.66
N LYS A 838 40.31 -10.51 -27.77
CA LYS A 838 41.41 -9.54 -27.79
C LYS A 838 40.91 -8.19 -27.23
N LYS A 839 41.74 -7.49 -26.46
CA LYS A 839 41.41 -6.24 -25.74
C LYS A 839 40.32 -6.38 -24.66
N ALA A 840 40.08 -7.57 -24.11
CA ALA A 840 39.16 -7.72 -22.97
C ALA A 840 39.56 -6.82 -21.79
N LYS A 841 38.58 -6.09 -21.22
CA LYS A 841 38.80 -5.10 -20.16
C LYS A 841 39.16 -5.77 -18.83
N LYS A 842 39.98 -5.07 -18.03
CA LYS A 842 40.28 -5.46 -16.65
C LYS A 842 39.00 -5.54 -15.82
N GLY A 843 38.96 -6.49 -14.88
CA GLY A 843 37.84 -6.70 -13.98
C GLY A 843 37.34 -8.13 -13.97
N THR A 844 36.18 -8.31 -13.34
CA THR A 844 35.61 -9.62 -13.01
C THR A 844 34.49 -10.00 -13.97
N TYR A 845 34.61 -11.16 -14.57
CA TYR A 845 33.58 -11.77 -15.40
C TYR A 845 33.00 -12.99 -14.69
N LYS A 846 31.66 -13.17 -14.72
CA LYS A 846 30.98 -14.35 -14.13
C LYS A 846 30.22 -15.15 -15.19
N ILE A 847 30.31 -16.48 -15.09
CA ILE A 847 29.57 -17.44 -15.90
C ILE A 847 28.69 -18.26 -14.97
N ARG A 848 27.39 -18.29 -15.28
CA ARG A 848 26.41 -19.17 -14.63
C ARG A 848 26.37 -20.49 -15.39
N ILE A 849 26.54 -21.59 -14.65
CA ILE A 849 26.35 -22.96 -15.11
C ILE A 849 25.07 -23.48 -14.46
N THR A 850 24.13 -24.01 -15.24
CA THR A 850 22.89 -24.59 -14.73
C THR A 850 22.81 -26.04 -15.15
N ALA A 851 22.57 -26.93 -14.18
CA ALA A 851 22.25 -28.33 -14.43
C ALA A 851 20.73 -28.52 -14.32
N ALA A 852 20.13 -29.12 -15.34
CA ALA A 852 18.69 -29.34 -15.37
C ALA A 852 18.23 -30.36 -14.30
N LYS A 853 16.96 -30.26 -13.89
CA LYS A 853 16.30 -31.24 -13.02
C LYS A 853 16.32 -32.61 -13.73
N THR A 854 16.52 -33.68 -12.96
CA THR A 854 16.41 -35.08 -13.42
C THR A 854 15.41 -35.83 -12.54
N SER A 855 15.08 -37.06 -12.89
CA SER A 855 14.20 -37.92 -12.10
C SER A 855 14.72 -38.24 -10.69
N LYS A 856 16.03 -38.04 -10.42
CA LYS A 856 16.65 -38.31 -9.11
C LYS A 856 17.24 -37.08 -8.44
N TYR A 857 17.43 -35.98 -9.17
CA TYR A 857 18.13 -34.79 -8.66
C TYR A 857 17.44 -33.47 -9.03
N GLN A 858 17.44 -32.53 -8.08
CA GLN A 858 16.95 -31.17 -8.29
C GLN A 858 17.86 -30.36 -9.22
N LYS A 859 17.30 -29.30 -9.81
CA LYS A 859 18.06 -28.33 -10.63
C LYS A 859 19.12 -27.64 -9.77
N ALA A 860 20.35 -27.51 -10.28
CA ALA A 860 21.43 -26.82 -9.58
C ALA A 860 22.04 -25.69 -10.41
N VAL A 861 22.59 -24.69 -9.73
CA VAL A 861 23.26 -23.54 -10.35
C VAL A 861 24.62 -23.33 -9.69
N LYS A 862 25.66 -23.10 -10.49
CA LYS A 862 27.00 -22.74 -10.02
C LYS A 862 27.53 -21.53 -10.77
N TYR A 863 28.16 -20.62 -10.05
CA TYR A 863 28.83 -19.46 -10.63
C TYR A 863 30.33 -19.66 -10.67
N VAL A 864 30.88 -19.40 -11.85
CA VAL A 864 32.30 -19.42 -12.14
C VAL A 864 32.78 -17.99 -12.34
N THR A 865 33.90 -17.63 -11.69
CA THR A 865 34.48 -16.30 -11.79
C THR A 865 35.80 -16.32 -12.55
N VAL A 866 35.96 -15.43 -13.53
CA VAL A 866 37.17 -15.24 -14.32
C VAL A 866 37.67 -13.80 -14.11
N LYS A 867 38.90 -13.64 -13.61
CA LYS A 867 39.49 -12.33 -13.34
C LYS A 867 40.49 -11.95 -14.43
N VAL A 868 40.37 -10.73 -14.96
CA VAL A 868 41.35 -10.10 -15.85
C VAL A 868 42.05 -8.97 -15.08
N LYS A 869 43.35 -9.12 -14.80
CA LYS A 869 44.17 -8.18 -14.02
C LYS A 869 45.07 -7.30 -14.89
#